data_AF-A0A0F7IGY1-F1
#
_entry.id   AF-A0A0F7IGY1-F1
#
_cell.length_a   1.000
_cell.length_b   1.000
_cell.length_c   1.000
_cell.angle_alpha   90.00
_cell.angle_beta   90.00
_cell.angle_gamma   90.00
#
_symmetry.space_group_name_H-M   'P 1'
#
loop_
_entity.id
_entity.type
_entity.pdbx_description
1 polymer ?
#
loop_
_entity_poly.entity_id
_entity_poly.type
_entity_poly.pdbx_seq_one_letter_code
_entity_poly.pdbx_strand_id
1 'polypeptide(L)'
;MWKSAIIVLVTLIMLGSTATATVVNNENMYWNEIPKDSLRKISELYGKGRSVKEIAEELVIPLEIVEKYLRGEYSINAANTVSTVTETSDKVVKSNKSEKSTVIGGAKTAGSQTIDFTTVGVEEYGNVTVPKEYVKKVGEKIEITVNSTSGKLITPVIERLPSVKWTTVKTPYGLIQTPAGTLERLGKENFMNIQKKFFTAFREIKEKESGVKNIETKKLDSYGLPVTTVTVKSSTFVGEWASFYRKDNSQKPYWISGKIDPAPPYNTGQSFTSYHEREVYLGYGTGDTVEFISHHLQDGKRNIWVAVYDNDTWMTNFTLYIQNVSGPVEYYFYIDETGRKYHMWLVYGEITRYNYYDDSDDFSSYINCFMGSTELYYDSLSKAFDLFTEIQDDWTKVGDKWYRPAEIFEFKQYSEEKPYVEINATWNSDGITRTEHETKYPEPGIILKSESGTLSSSGETYTFSVYVSTQSNVTVVMAGNENADFDLYAKWGSPPTTSDYDAHGYSVTSLEYFTLEGSGTLYIMVRSYSGSGHWKAWAISGFPKVDSGRKTGSLSGGGDTEAYSTTPSFGKGYAFCSGPDDSDFDLYLKWNSQPTTTDYDAYGYSSWSQEVAGPAEGSGKVYFMVRSFAGSGEYTVLGLIF
;
A
#
# COMPACT_ATOMS: atom_id res chain seq x y z
N MET A 1 2.04 -23.76 -16.52
CA MET A 1 2.94 -23.37 -17.63
C MET A 1 2.91 -21.85 -17.67
N TRP A 2 3.88 -21.03 -17.25
CA TRP A 2 5.33 -21.12 -17.03
C TRP A 2 5.70 -20.49 -15.67
N LYS A 3 6.74 -21.03 -15.01
CA LYS A 3 7.47 -20.42 -13.88
C LYS A 3 8.78 -19.82 -14.40
N SER A 4 9.30 -18.81 -13.67
CA SER A 4 10.72 -18.43 -13.49
C SER A 4 11.19 -17.12 -14.15
N ALA A 5 11.54 -16.11 -13.34
CA ALA A 5 12.91 -15.61 -13.18
C ALA A 5 12.93 -14.40 -12.21
N ILE A 6 13.42 -14.64 -10.99
CA ILE A 6 13.76 -13.61 -10.00
C ILE A 6 15.18 -13.12 -10.36
N ILE A 7 15.36 -11.82 -10.60
CA ILE A 7 16.67 -11.18 -10.74
C ILE A 7 16.96 -10.42 -9.44
N VAL A 8 17.99 -10.85 -8.73
CA VAL A 8 18.53 -10.23 -7.51
C VAL A 8 19.35 -8.99 -7.90
N LEU A 9 18.96 -7.82 -7.39
CA LEU A 9 19.74 -6.58 -7.47
C LEU A 9 20.51 -6.40 -6.15
N VAL A 10 21.81 -6.69 -6.13
CA VAL A 10 22.71 -6.32 -5.02
C VAL A 10 23.35 -4.98 -5.37
N THR A 11 23.02 -3.93 -4.62
CA THR A 11 23.78 -2.66 -4.63
C THR A 11 24.41 -2.49 -3.25
N LEU A 12 25.71 -2.71 -3.16
CA LEU A 12 26.52 -2.47 -1.96
C LEU A 12 26.78 -0.96 -1.81
N ILE A 13 26.29 -0.34 -0.73
CA ILE A 13 26.83 0.92 -0.21
C ILE A 13 28.00 0.56 0.70
N MET A 14 29.18 1.09 0.38
CA MET A 14 30.36 1.02 1.22
C MET A 14 30.25 2.00 2.40
N LEU A 15 30.52 1.52 3.61
CA LEU A 15 30.91 2.36 4.75
C LEU A 15 32.28 1.91 5.28
N GLY A 16 33.21 2.88 5.31
CA GLY A 16 34.17 3.06 6.38
C GLY A 16 35.49 2.26 6.34
N SER A 17 36.57 2.93 5.94
CA SER A 17 37.82 2.84 6.71
C SER A 17 38.54 4.19 6.71
N THR A 18 38.94 4.60 7.90
CA THR A 18 39.62 5.83 8.28
C THR A 18 40.99 6.01 7.62
N ALA A 19 41.19 7.14 6.93
CA ALA A 19 42.51 7.72 6.72
C ALA A 19 42.38 9.25 6.55
N THR A 20 43.06 9.99 7.43
CA THR A 20 43.18 11.45 7.42
C THR A 20 43.82 11.95 6.11
N ALA A 21 43.13 12.80 5.37
CA ALA A 21 43.72 13.67 4.36
C ALA A 21 42.99 15.01 4.32
N THR A 22 43.79 16.06 4.39
CA THR A 22 43.47 17.48 4.54
C THR A 22 42.41 17.98 3.56
N VAL A 23 41.42 18.71 4.07
CA VAL A 23 40.40 19.42 3.28
C VAL A 23 41.08 20.53 2.46
N VAL A 24 41.11 20.37 1.14
CA VAL A 24 41.28 21.48 0.21
C VAL A 24 39.89 21.78 -0.37
N ASN A 25 39.43 23.03 -0.19
CA ASN A 25 38.16 23.54 -0.69
C ASN A 25 37.98 23.21 -2.18
N ASN A 26 36.95 22.41 -2.49
CA ASN A 26 36.68 21.92 -3.84
C ASN A 26 35.43 22.59 -4.45
N GLU A 27 35.37 23.93 -4.41
CA GLU A 27 34.42 24.70 -5.24
C GLU A 27 34.82 24.74 -6.73
N ASN A 28 36.04 24.30 -7.08
CA ASN A 28 36.57 24.36 -8.45
C ASN A 28 36.62 23.01 -9.20
N MET A 29 36.09 21.91 -8.66
CA MET A 29 36.27 20.59 -9.28
C MET A 29 35.24 20.21 -10.35
N TYR A 30 34.18 21.01 -10.55
CA TYR A 30 33.13 20.71 -11.55
C TYR A 30 33.11 21.61 -12.79
N TRP A 31 33.99 22.61 -12.92
CA TRP A 31 33.86 23.62 -13.98
C TRP A 31 35.11 23.93 -14.80
N ASN A 32 36.19 23.17 -14.63
CA ASN A 32 37.37 23.35 -15.45
C ASN A 32 37.35 22.44 -16.68
N GLU A 33 37.33 23.11 -17.84
CA GLU A 33 37.48 22.64 -19.23
C GLU A 33 36.19 22.38 -20.02
N ILE A 34 35.49 23.47 -20.40
CA ILE A 34 34.70 23.45 -21.65
C ILE A 34 35.69 23.11 -22.79
N PRO A 35 35.43 22.05 -23.59
CA PRO A 35 36.36 21.65 -24.65
C PRO A 35 36.63 22.80 -25.64
N LYS A 36 37.90 23.00 -26.02
CA LYS A 36 38.32 24.07 -26.93
C LYS A 36 37.53 24.07 -28.25
N ASP A 37 37.10 22.90 -28.72
CA ASP A 37 36.28 22.77 -29.92
C ASP A 37 34.87 23.36 -29.75
N SER A 38 34.29 23.29 -28.55
CA SER A 38 32.99 23.91 -28.24
C SER A 38 33.12 25.44 -28.21
N LEU A 39 34.20 25.97 -27.64
CA LEU A 39 34.49 27.41 -27.63
C LEU A 39 34.75 27.95 -29.04
N ARG A 40 35.52 27.23 -29.86
CA ARG A 40 35.75 27.60 -31.27
C ARG A 40 34.44 27.67 -32.06
N LYS A 41 33.49 26.78 -31.77
CA LYS A 41 32.21 26.73 -32.47
C LYS A 41 31.25 27.85 -32.06
N ILE A 42 31.35 28.37 -30.84
CA ILE A 42 30.64 29.59 -30.43
C ILE A 42 31.08 30.76 -31.32
N SER A 43 32.39 30.99 -31.47
CA SER A 43 32.91 32.06 -32.34
C SER A 43 32.50 31.88 -33.80
N GLU A 44 32.47 30.64 -34.29
CA GLU A 44 32.12 30.30 -35.67
C GLU A 44 30.63 30.55 -35.98
N LEU A 45 29.73 30.18 -35.06
CA LEU A 45 28.29 30.40 -35.22
C LEU A 45 27.91 31.87 -34.98
N TYR A 46 28.57 32.55 -34.04
CA TYR A 46 28.39 33.99 -33.82
C TYR A 46 28.87 34.81 -35.02
N GLY A 47 30.02 34.45 -35.62
CA GLY A 47 30.53 35.06 -36.85
C GLY A 47 29.64 34.84 -38.08
N LYS A 48 28.75 33.83 -38.05
CA LYS A 48 27.69 33.59 -39.06
C LYS A 48 26.40 34.36 -38.78
N GLY A 49 26.38 35.25 -37.78
CA GLY A 49 25.26 36.12 -37.45
C GLY A 49 24.16 35.50 -36.59
N ARG A 50 24.42 34.34 -35.95
CA ARG A 50 23.45 33.68 -35.05
C ARG A 50 23.38 34.39 -33.70
N SER A 51 22.19 34.46 -33.12
CA SER A 51 21.99 35.05 -31.79
C SER A 51 22.61 34.18 -30.68
N VAL A 52 22.98 34.81 -29.57
CA VAL A 52 23.59 34.12 -28.40
C VAL A 52 22.70 32.98 -27.90
N LYS A 53 21.38 33.19 -27.95
CA LYS A 53 20.38 32.19 -27.57
C LYS A 53 20.34 31.02 -28.54
N GLU A 54 20.34 31.28 -29.84
CA GLU A 54 20.39 30.20 -30.85
C GLU A 54 21.70 29.41 -30.81
N ILE A 55 22.81 30.05 -30.43
CA ILE A 55 24.11 29.37 -30.26
C ILE A 55 24.10 28.51 -29.00
N ALA A 56 23.56 29.03 -27.89
CA ALA A 56 23.38 28.28 -26.64
C ALA A 56 22.47 27.06 -26.86
N GLU A 57 21.41 27.22 -27.64
CA GLU A 57 20.48 26.17 -28.02
C GLU A 57 21.12 25.16 -28.99
N GLU A 58 21.86 25.60 -30.00
CA GLU A 58 22.50 24.70 -30.99
C GLU A 58 23.67 23.91 -30.39
N LEU A 59 24.48 24.56 -29.55
CA LEU A 59 25.64 23.93 -28.91
C LEU A 59 25.28 23.27 -27.58
N VAL A 60 24.04 23.47 -27.11
CA VAL A 60 23.49 22.91 -25.88
C VAL A 60 24.40 23.22 -24.69
N ILE A 61 24.79 24.49 -24.56
CA ILE A 61 25.57 25.02 -23.44
C ILE A 61 24.79 26.18 -22.80
N PRO A 62 24.94 26.41 -21.48
CA PRO A 62 24.16 27.46 -20.81
C PRO A 62 24.33 28.81 -21.50
N LEU A 63 23.22 29.54 -21.62
CA LEU A 63 23.21 30.88 -22.23
C LEU A 63 24.30 31.78 -21.62
N GLU A 64 24.43 31.73 -20.30
CA GLU A 64 25.42 32.47 -19.53
C GLU A 64 26.88 32.15 -19.93
N ILE A 65 27.17 30.93 -20.40
CA ILE A 65 28.50 30.53 -20.86
C ILE A 65 28.82 31.12 -22.23
N VAL A 66 27.84 31.13 -23.15
CA VAL A 66 27.97 31.78 -24.46
C VAL A 66 28.16 33.28 -24.29
N GLU A 67 27.39 33.86 -23.36
CA GLU A 67 27.49 35.27 -22.98
C GLU A 67 28.86 35.62 -22.37
N LYS A 68 29.34 34.87 -21.39
CA LYS A 68 30.66 35.06 -20.76
C LYS A 68 31.81 34.86 -21.76
N TYR A 69 31.71 33.89 -22.66
CA TYR A 69 32.72 33.65 -23.71
C TYR A 69 32.78 34.79 -24.73
N LEU A 70 31.64 35.27 -25.24
CA LEU A 70 31.60 36.38 -26.18
C LEU A 70 31.99 37.73 -25.55
N ARG A 71 31.90 37.86 -24.22
CA ARG A 71 32.46 38.98 -23.44
C ARG A 71 33.97 38.88 -23.18
N GLY A 72 34.62 37.80 -23.62
CA GLY A 72 36.07 37.60 -23.48
C GLY A 72 36.52 37.12 -22.09
N GLU A 73 35.59 36.65 -21.25
CA GLU A 73 35.88 36.16 -19.90
C GLU A 73 36.50 34.75 -19.89
N TYR A 74 36.60 34.12 -21.06
CA TYR A 74 37.31 32.85 -21.30
C TYR A 74 38.39 33.06 -22.37
N SER A 75 39.65 32.68 -22.09
CA SER A 75 40.75 32.78 -23.06
C SER A 75 41.17 31.40 -23.59
N ILE A 76 41.33 31.28 -24.91
CA ILE A 76 41.87 30.07 -25.55
C ILE A 76 43.41 30.14 -25.48
N ASN A 77 44.03 29.88 -24.32
CA ASN A 77 45.48 29.80 -24.26
C ASN A 77 46.02 28.42 -24.71
N ALA A 78 47.03 28.51 -25.58
CA ALA A 78 47.69 27.43 -26.30
C ALA A 78 48.69 26.66 -25.41
N ALA A 79 48.99 25.44 -25.86
CA ALA A 79 50.05 24.53 -25.40
C ALA A 79 49.91 23.90 -24.00
N ASN A 80 49.56 22.61 -23.99
CA ASN A 80 50.26 21.64 -23.14
C ASN A 80 50.70 20.49 -24.03
N THR A 81 51.96 20.59 -24.47
CA THR A 81 52.73 19.59 -25.18
C THR A 81 52.94 18.38 -24.28
N VAL A 82 52.59 17.21 -24.79
CA VAL A 82 52.99 15.91 -24.23
C VAL A 82 54.50 15.89 -24.06
N SER A 83 54.99 15.69 -22.83
CA SER A 83 56.38 15.35 -22.57
C SER A 83 56.43 13.96 -21.94
N THR A 84 57.02 13.08 -22.73
CA THR A 84 57.41 11.69 -22.53
C THR A 84 58.15 11.42 -21.22
N VAL A 85 57.79 10.34 -20.54
CA VAL A 85 58.76 9.55 -19.76
C VAL A 85 58.79 8.14 -20.34
N THR A 86 59.99 7.79 -20.75
CA THR A 86 60.47 6.61 -21.46
C THR A 86 60.30 5.32 -20.67
N GLU A 87 59.89 4.25 -21.36
CA GLU A 87 60.14 2.87 -20.94
C GLU A 87 61.65 2.58 -20.85
N THR A 88 62.05 1.73 -19.91
CA THR A 88 63.05 0.66 -20.18
C THR A 88 63.04 -0.41 -19.08
N SER A 89 62.75 -1.65 -19.53
CA SER A 89 63.30 -2.97 -19.11
C SER A 89 63.26 -3.37 -17.63
N ASP A 90 62.82 -4.55 -17.20
CA ASP A 90 62.94 -5.86 -17.85
C ASP A 90 62.02 -6.93 -17.18
N LYS A 91 61.46 -7.79 -18.03
CA LYS A 91 61.21 -9.25 -17.90
C LYS A 91 60.33 -9.83 -16.77
N VAL A 92 59.19 -10.34 -17.22
CA VAL A 92 58.34 -11.41 -16.68
C VAL A 92 59.12 -12.71 -16.39
N VAL A 93 58.94 -13.34 -15.21
CA VAL A 93 58.80 -14.81 -15.03
C VAL A 93 57.89 -15.12 -13.82
N LYS A 94 57.16 -16.23 -13.98
CA LYS A 94 55.95 -16.77 -13.34
C LYS A 94 56.00 -17.14 -11.85
N SER A 95 54.77 -17.22 -11.33
CA SER A 95 54.26 -17.89 -10.12
C SER A 95 54.92 -19.22 -9.73
N ASN A 96 54.98 -19.47 -8.41
CA ASN A 96 54.67 -20.78 -7.83
C ASN A 96 54.02 -20.66 -6.44
N LYS A 97 52.99 -21.47 -6.23
CA LYS A 97 52.24 -21.71 -4.98
C LYS A 97 53.14 -22.25 -3.86
N SER A 98 52.81 -21.95 -2.59
CA SER A 98 52.45 -22.99 -1.60
C SER A 98 51.93 -22.41 -0.27
N GLU A 99 50.94 -23.09 0.27
CA GLU A 99 50.18 -22.89 1.50
C GLU A 99 51.02 -22.95 2.80
N LYS A 100 50.61 -22.24 3.86
CA LYS A 100 50.09 -22.86 5.10
C LYS A 100 49.55 -21.86 6.12
N SER A 101 48.44 -22.29 6.74
CA SER A 101 47.61 -21.69 7.79
C SER A 101 48.34 -21.42 9.11
N THR A 102 47.87 -20.43 9.88
CA THR A 102 47.90 -20.50 11.36
C THR A 102 46.65 -19.82 11.96
N VAL A 103 46.03 -20.53 12.90
CA VAL A 103 44.79 -20.26 13.63
C VAL A 103 45.05 -19.45 14.91
N ILE A 104 44.10 -18.61 15.35
CA ILE A 104 43.91 -18.24 16.77
C ILE A 104 42.41 -18.21 17.11
N GLY A 105 41.97 -19.03 18.08
CA GLY A 105 40.64 -19.00 18.73
C GLY A 105 40.62 -18.12 19.99
N GLY A 106 39.54 -17.91 20.76
CA GLY A 106 38.18 -18.44 20.81
C GLY A 106 37.25 -17.44 21.55
N ALA A 107 35.94 -17.65 21.61
CA ALA A 107 35.28 -18.35 22.72
C ALA A 107 33.96 -19.02 22.26
N LYS A 108 33.62 -20.18 22.85
CA LYS A 108 32.43 -20.99 22.54
C LYS A 108 31.44 -20.99 23.71
N THR A 109 30.15 -20.79 23.40
CA THR A 109 28.96 -21.53 23.90
C THR A 109 27.73 -21.01 23.13
N ALA A 110 26.74 -21.76 22.65
CA ALA A 110 26.42 -23.18 22.67
C ALA A 110 25.81 -23.54 21.29
N GLY A 111 26.07 -24.75 20.79
CA GLY A 111 25.66 -25.20 19.44
C GLY A 111 26.62 -24.81 18.32
N SER A 112 27.94 -24.98 18.49
CA SER A 112 28.92 -24.68 17.43
C SER A 112 28.88 -25.76 16.34
N GLN A 113 28.00 -25.60 15.35
CA GLN A 113 28.28 -26.13 14.02
C GLN A 113 29.60 -25.50 13.56
N THR A 114 30.57 -26.33 13.19
CA THR A 114 31.81 -25.82 12.59
C THR A 114 31.44 -25.51 11.15
N ILE A 115 31.24 -24.24 10.82
CA ILE A 115 30.88 -23.81 9.47
C ILE A 115 32.16 -23.86 8.64
N ASP A 116 32.21 -24.76 7.66
CA ASP A 116 33.31 -24.83 6.70
C ASP A 116 33.16 -23.67 5.71
N PHE A 117 34.21 -22.85 5.58
CA PHE A 117 34.26 -21.78 4.59
C PHE A 117 35.03 -22.22 3.35
N THR A 118 34.61 -21.73 2.20
CA THR A 118 35.31 -21.88 0.93
C THR A 118 35.40 -20.52 0.24
N THR A 119 36.50 -20.29 -0.46
CA THR A 119 36.66 -19.10 -1.30
C THR A 119 36.30 -19.46 -2.73
N VAL A 120 35.39 -18.69 -3.33
CA VAL A 120 35.01 -18.82 -4.74
C VAL A 120 35.36 -17.54 -5.49
N GLY A 121 35.91 -17.71 -6.69
CA GLY A 121 36.10 -16.58 -7.59
C GLY A 121 34.74 -16.16 -8.16
N VAL A 122 34.29 -14.96 -7.83
CA VAL A 122 33.10 -14.35 -8.42
C VAL A 122 33.57 -13.34 -9.46
N GLU A 123 33.09 -13.51 -10.68
CA GLU A 123 33.40 -12.59 -11.78
C GLU A 123 33.03 -11.15 -11.38
N GLU A 124 33.94 -10.20 -11.61
CA GLU A 124 33.87 -8.78 -11.22
C GLU A 124 33.96 -8.43 -9.72
N TYR A 125 33.70 -9.37 -8.81
CA TYR A 125 33.73 -9.13 -7.35
C TYR A 125 34.94 -9.74 -6.64
N GLY A 126 35.78 -10.48 -7.37
CA GLY A 126 37.00 -11.07 -6.84
C GLY A 126 36.74 -12.35 -6.03
N ASN A 127 37.66 -12.68 -5.13
CA ASN A 127 37.54 -13.84 -4.27
C ASN A 127 36.55 -13.55 -3.14
N VAL A 128 35.48 -14.34 -3.06
CA VAL A 128 34.47 -14.23 -2.02
C VAL A 128 34.53 -15.47 -1.14
N THR A 129 34.78 -15.27 0.16
CA THR A 129 34.82 -16.35 1.15
C THR A 129 33.42 -16.51 1.78
N VAL A 130 32.81 -17.68 1.58
CA VAL A 130 31.43 -18.01 2.02
C VAL A 130 31.38 -19.38 2.68
N PRO A 131 30.35 -19.69 3.50
CA PRO A 131 30.07 -21.06 3.92
C PRO A 131 29.98 -21.98 2.71
N LYS A 132 30.69 -23.11 2.74
CA LYS A 132 30.80 -24.07 1.63
C LYS A 132 29.46 -24.60 1.16
N GLU A 133 28.52 -24.74 2.09
CA GLU A 133 27.13 -25.16 1.84
C GLU A 133 26.30 -24.15 1.02
N TYR A 134 26.72 -22.89 0.95
CA TYR A 134 26.06 -21.88 0.12
C TYR A 134 26.51 -21.94 -1.34
N VAL A 135 27.58 -22.67 -1.65
CA VAL A 135 28.11 -22.76 -3.01
C VAL A 135 27.53 -23.96 -3.74
N LYS A 136 26.71 -23.71 -4.77
CA LYS A 136 26.25 -24.71 -5.73
C LYS A 136 26.95 -24.52 -7.05
N LYS A 137 27.51 -25.60 -7.61
CA LYS A 137 28.11 -25.57 -8.94
C LYS A 137 27.08 -26.05 -9.96
N VAL A 138 26.62 -25.15 -10.83
CA VAL A 138 25.64 -25.45 -11.88
C VAL A 138 26.33 -25.28 -13.23
N GLY A 139 26.86 -26.37 -13.78
CA GLY A 139 27.70 -26.33 -14.98
C GLY A 139 29.01 -25.58 -14.76
N GLU A 140 29.34 -24.62 -15.63
CA GLU A 140 30.52 -23.75 -15.48
C GLU A 140 30.28 -22.56 -14.52
N LYS A 141 29.03 -22.33 -14.11
CA LYS A 141 28.67 -21.21 -13.22
C LYS A 141 28.68 -21.63 -11.75
N ILE A 142 29.21 -20.75 -10.91
CA ILE A 142 29.15 -20.86 -9.45
C ILE A 142 27.95 -20.04 -8.99
N GLU A 143 27.00 -20.68 -8.32
CA GLU A 143 25.84 -20.04 -7.73
C GLU A 143 25.99 -20.05 -6.20
N ILE A 144 25.82 -18.89 -5.56
CA ILE A 144 25.87 -18.78 -4.10
C ILE A 144 24.43 -18.61 -3.60
N THR A 145 23.85 -19.65 -3.01
CA THR A 145 22.47 -19.66 -2.51
C THR A 145 22.47 -19.61 -0.97
N VAL A 146 21.87 -18.58 -0.39
CA VAL A 146 21.68 -18.48 1.06
C VAL A 146 20.47 -19.32 1.44
N ASN A 147 20.65 -20.35 2.28
CA ASN A 147 19.51 -21.15 2.76
C ASN A 147 18.84 -20.41 3.93
N SER A 148 17.58 -20.01 3.77
CA SER A 148 16.87 -19.08 4.66
C SER A 148 16.44 -19.66 6.02
N THR A 149 16.86 -20.86 6.39
CA THR A 149 16.27 -21.60 7.51
C THR A 149 16.90 -21.31 8.89
N SER A 150 18.02 -20.56 8.99
CA SER A 150 18.74 -20.39 10.26
C SER A 150 18.76 -18.98 10.86
N GLY A 151 18.09 -17.99 10.24
CA GLY A 151 17.88 -16.66 10.85
C GLY A 151 19.14 -15.85 11.21
N LYS A 152 20.34 -16.26 10.77
CA LYS A 152 21.59 -15.52 10.98
C LYS A 152 22.26 -15.23 9.64
N LEU A 153 22.23 -13.98 9.19
CA LEU A 153 23.06 -13.52 8.08
C LEU A 153 24.53 -13.54 8.50
N ILE A 154 25.35 -14.35 7.82
CA ILE A 154 26.81 -14.21 7.86
C ILE A 154 27.19 -13.40 6.63
N THR A 155 27.65 -12.16 6.84
CA THR A 155 28.08 -11.27 5.76
C THR A 155 29.33 -11.84 5.07
N PRO A 156 29.35 -12.02 3.73
CA PRO A 156 30.55 -12.44 3.03
C PRO A 156 31.66 -11.40 3.20
N VAL A 157 32.87 -11.86 3.52
CA VAL A 157 34.05 -10.99 3.63
C VAL A 157 34.64 -10.82 2.23
N ILE A 158 34.56 -9.60 1.70
CA ILE A 158 35.20 -9.20 0.44
C ILE A 158 36.66 -8.85 0.76
N GLU A 159 37.60 -9.73 0.39
CA GLU A 159 39.02 -9.58 0.76
C GLU A 159 39.74 -8.42 0.04
N ARG A 160 39.13 -7.86 -1.02
CA ARG A 160 39.61 -6.66 -1.74
C ARG A 160 38.48 -6.00 -2.52
N LEU A 161 38.34 -4.69 -2.41
CA LEU A 161 37.43 -3.93 -3.27
C LEU A 161 37.92 -3.98 -4.73
N PRO A 162 37.04 -4.27 -5.70
CA PRO A 162 37.46 -4.44 -7.09
C PRO A 162 37.96 -3.12 -7.68
N SER A 163 38.99 -3.22 -8.53
CA SER A 163 39.38 -2.14 -9.43
C SER A 163 38.28 -1.99 -10.49
N VAL A 164 37.42 -0.98 -10.33
CA VAL A 164 36.33 -0.71 -11.27
C VAL A 164 36.88 0.02 -12.50
N LYS A 165 36.76 -0.60 -13.67
CA LYS A 165 37.10 0.04 -14.95
C LYS A 165 35.99 1.01 -15.33
N TRP A 166 36.30 2.30 -15.36
CA TRP A 166 35.39 3.34 -15.77
C TRP A 166 35.40 3.52 -17.29
N THR A 167 34.24 3.83 -17.86
CA THR A 167 34.10 4.21 -19.26
C THR A 167 33.34 5.52 -19.35
N THR A 168 33.67 6.33 -20.36
CA THR A 168 33.00 7.60 -20.61
C THR A 168 31.97 7.41 -21.71
N VAL A 169 30.70 7.67 -21.40
CA VAL A 169 29.58 7.59 -22.34
C VAL A 169 29.22 8.99 -22.79
N LYS A 170 29.24 9.20 -24.11
CA LYS A 170 28.72 10.43 -24.71
C LYS A 170 27.20 10.38 -24.72
N THR A 171 26.58 11.27 -23.94
CA THR A 171 25.13 11.46 -23.89
C THR A 171 24.77 12.84 -24.49
N PRO A 172 23.49 13.09 -24.82
CA PRO A 172 22.97 14.41 -25.19
C PRO A 172 23.14 15.46 -24.09
N TYR A 173 23.44 15.03 -22.85
CA TYR A 173 23.58 15.87 -21.66
C TYR A 173 25.05 16.04 -21.22
N GLY A 174 26.00 15.55 -22.02
CA GLY A 174 27.44 15.60 -21.72
C GLY A 174 28.10 14.22 -21.62
N LEU A 175 29.39 14.23 -21.28
CA LEU A 175 30.18 13.03 -21.05
C LEU A 175 29.94 12.51 -19.63
N ILE A 176 29.46 11.28 -19.49
CA ILE A 176 29.19 10.66 -18.19
C ILE A 176 30.16 9.50 -17.97
N GLN A 177 30.88 9.52 -16.85
CA GLN A 177 31.65 8.35 -16.42
C GLN A 177 30.74 7.34 -15.73
N THR A 178 30.81 6.10 -16.18
CA THR A 178 30.07 4.97 -15.59
C THR A 178 30.97 3.75 -15.56
N PRO A 179 30.80 2.79 -14.62
CA PRO A 179 31.50 1.52 -14.69
C PRO A 179 31.25 0.85 -16.04
N ALA A 180 32.29 0.33 -16.68
CA ALA A 180 32.19 -0.28 -18.00
C ALA A 180 31.16 -1.42 -18.04
N GLY A 181 31.11 -2.25 -16.99
CA GLY A 181 30.12 -3.32 -16.84
C GLY A 181 28.68 -2.82 -16.72
N THR A 182 28.47 -1.60 -16.19
CA THR A 182 27.13 -0.98 -16.13
C THR A 182 26.60 -0.65 -17.53
N LEU A 183 27.46 -0.11 -18.40
CA LEU A 183 27.10 0.20 -19.79
C LEU A 183 26.86 -1.07 -20.61
N GLU A 184 27.68 -2.09 -20.40
CA GLU A 184 27.57 -3.38 -21.09
C GLU A 184 26.27 -4.11 -20.70
N ARG A 185 25.95 -4.16 -19.40
CA ARG A 185 24.75 -4.81 -18.88
C ARG A 185 23.45 -4.11 -19.29
N LEU A 186 23.40 -2.79 -19.15
CA LEU A 186 22.17 -2.04 -19.45
C LEU A 186 21.98 -1.89 -20.96
N GLY A 187 23.07 -1.91 -21.72
CA GLY A 187 23.08 -1.45 -23.09
C GLY A 187 23.00 0.08 -23.14
N LYS A 188 23.61 0.65 -24.19
CA LYS A 188 23.69 2.11 -24.37
C LYS A 188 22.31 2.77 -24.40
N GLU A 189 21.31 2.11 -24.99
CA GLU A 189 19.95 2.65 -25.13
C GLU A 189 19.21 2.78 -23.80
N ASN A 190 19.21 1.75 -22.95
CA ASN A 190 18.58 1.84 -21.63
C ASN A 190 19.36 2.77 -20.70
N PHE A 191 20.70 2.76 -20.77
CA PHE A 191 21.52 3.74 -20.05
C PHE A 191 21.10 5.17 -20.41
N MET A 192 20.88 5.44 -21.69
CA MET A 192 20.43 6.73 -22.20
C MET A 192 18.99 7.08 -21.78
N ASN A 193 18.08 6.10 -21.75
CA ASN A 193 16.71 6.30 -21.27
C ASN A 193 16.66 6.60 -19.77
N ILE A 194 17.50 5.95 -18.95
CA ILE A 194 17.62 6.24 -17.51
C ILE A 194 18.12 7.68 -17.31
N GLN A 195 19.14 8.10 -18.06
CA GLN A 195 19.64 9.47 -18.01
C GLN A 195 18.58 10.49 -18.45
N LYS A 196 17.86 10.21 -19.54
CA LYS A 196 16.76 11.06 -20.02
C LYS A 196 15.67 11.22 -18.95
N LYS A 197 15.24 10.13 -18.32
CA LYS A 197 14.26 10.17 -17.22
C LYS A 197 14.75 11.02 -16.05
N PHE A 198 16.01 10.83 -15.64
CA PHE A 198 16.63 11.62 -14.56
C PHE A 198 16.67 13.12 -14.88
N PHE A 199 17.17 13.51 -16.06
CA PHE A 199 17.28 14.92 -16.43
C PHE A 199 15.94 15.58 -16.75
N THR A 200 14.96 14.82 -17.27
CA THR A 200 13.58 15.31 -17.40
C THR A 200 12.99 15.64 -16.04
N ALA A 201 13.09 14.73 -15.07
CA ALA A 201 12.63 14.98 -13.71
C ALA A 201 13.41 16.13 -13.04
N PHE A 202 14.74 16.19 -13.22
CA PHE A 202 15.56 17.28 -12.68
C PHE A 202 15.20 18.66 -13.27
N ARG A 203 14.89 18.72 -14.56
CA ARG A 203 14.43 19.94 -15.23
C ARG A 203 13.05 20.36 -14.74
N GLU A 204 12.10 19.42 -14.62
CA GLU A 204 10.79 19.68 -14.03
C GLU A 204 10.91 20.22 -12.60
N ILE A 205 11.84 19.69 -11.81
CA ILE A 205 12.15 20.20 -10.46
C ILE A 205 12.76 21.60 -10.49
N LYS A 206 13.68 21.90 -11.41
CA LYS A 206 14.29 23.25 -11.50
C LYS A 206 13.30 24.30 -12.01
N GLU A 207 12.42 23.92 -12.93
CA GLU A 207 11.29 24.74 -13.38
C GLU A 207 10.31 24.97 -12.23
N LYS A 208 9.96 23.94 -11.45
CA LYS A 208 9.12 24.05 -10.25
C LYS A 208 9.78 24.86 -9.13
N GLU A 209 11.07 24.67 -8.83
CA GLU A 209 11.81 25.46 -7.83
C GLU A 209 11.90 26.94 -8.24
N SER A 210 12.10 27.21 -9.54
CA SER A 210 12.09 28.58 -10.07
C SER A 210 10.68 29.19 -10.09
N GLY A 211 9.65 28.40 -10.37
CA GLY A 211 8.24 28.80 -10.31
C GLY A 211 7.80 29.10 -8.87
N VAL A 212 8.16 28.25 -7.92
CA VAL A 212 7.88 28.41 -6.48
C VAL A 212 8.60 29.63 -5.90
N LYS A 213 9.87 29.88 -6.26
CA LYS A 213 10.59 31.11 -5.89
C LYS A 213 10.01 32.38 -6.55
N ASN A 214 9.41 32.26 -7.73
CA ASN A 214 8.73 33.38 -8.41
C ASN A 214 7.28 33.61 -7.93
N ILE A 215 6.76 32.78 -7.02
CA ILE A 215 5.45 32.96 -6.34
C ILE A 215 5.63 33.76 -5.03
N GLU A 216 6.71 34.51 -4.87
CA GLU A 216 6.66 35.64 -3.95
C GLU A 216 5.74 36.70 -4.53
N THR A 217 4.56 36.89 -3.89
CA THR A 217 3.82 38.16 -3.68
C THR A 217 2.29 38.05 -3.79
N LYS A 218 1.68 37.10 -3.07
CA LYS A 218 0.48 37.40 -2.25
C LYS A 218 0.08 36.21 -1.38
N LYS A 219 0.34 36.31 -0.08
CA LYS A 219 -0.48 35.65 0.94
C LYS A 219 -1.90 36.14 0.69
N LEU A 220 -2.81 35.28 0.24
CA LEU A 220 -4.19 35.71 -0.01
C LEU A 220 -4.84 35.98 1.35
N ASP A 221 -5.31 37.22 1.55
CA ASP A 221 -5.52 37.88 2.84
C ASP A 221 -6.51 37.19 3.79
N SER A 222 -7.29 36.25 3.28
CA SER A 222 -8.07 35.31 4.07
C SER A 222 -8.75 34.36 3.10
N TYR A 223 -8.63 33.06 3.36
CA TYR A 223 -9.66 32.15 2.90
C TYR A 223 -10.58 31.95 4.09
N GLY A 224 -11.84 32.39 3.96
CA GLY A 224 -12.86 32.00 4.93
C GLY A 224 -12.85 30.47 5.00
N LEU A 225 -12.77 29.92 6.22
CA LEU A 225 -12.89 28.49 6.44
C LEU A 225 -14.13 27.99 5.68
N PRO A 226 -14.03 27.09 4.70
CA PRO A 226 -15.22 26.43 4.19
C PRO A 226 -15.42 25.09 4.90
N VAL A 227 -14.59 24.80 5.90
CA VAL A 227 -14.91 23.82 6.91
C VAL A 227 -15.58 24.66 7.98
N THR A 228 -16.93 24.70 7.97
CA THR A 228 -17.59 24.56 9.27
C THR A 228 -16.77 23.51 9.95
N THR A 229 -16.06 23.83 11.03
CA THR A 229 -15.63 22.84 11.98
C THR A 229 -16.91 22.05 12.24
N VAL A 230 -17.09 20.96 11.48
CA VAL A 230 -17.91 19.87 11.92
C VAL A 230 -17.07 19.52 13.12
N THR A 231 -17.46 20.07 14.26
CA THR A 231 -17.04 19.53 15.52
C THR A 231 -17.58 18.14 15.39
N VAL A 232 -16.75 17.21 14.93
CA VAL A 232 -17.15 15.83 14.72
C VAL A 232 -17.27 15.32 16.14
N LYS A 233 -18.42 15.60 16.76
CA LYS A 233 -18.88 14.94 17.97
C LYS A 233 -19.38 13.58 17.55
N SER A 234 -18.47 12.81 16.93
CA SER A 234 -18.67 11.40 16.76
C SER A 234 -18.30 10.73 18.08
N SER A 235 -19.09 9.73 18.44
CA SER A 235 -18.81 8.87 19.58
C SER A 235 -17.71 7.83 19.30
N THR A 236 -17.33 7.60 18.03
CA THR A 236 -16.42 6.51 17.63
C THR A 236 -15.35 6.98 16.65
N PHE A 237 -14.11 6.60 16.94
CA PHE A 237 -12.94 6.85 16.11
C PHE A 237 -12.23 5.52 15.82
N VAL A 238 -11.87 5.30 14.55
CA VAL A 238 -10.94 4.25 14.12
C VAL A 238 -9.91 4.85 13.17
N GLY A 239 -8.65 4.47 13.33
CA GLY A 239 -7.56 4.98 12.50
C GLY A 239 -6.39 4.01 12.39
N GLU A 240 -5.74 4.01 11.24
CA GLU A 240 -4.55 3.20 10.96
C GLU A 240 -3.43 4.06 10.35
N TRP A 241 -2.17 3.75 10.70
CA TRP A 241 -0.99 4.51 10.32
C TRP A 241 0.11 3.63 9.73
N ALA A 242 0.84 4.15 8.74
CA ALA A 242 2.05 3.57 8.19
C ALA A 242 3.22 4.56 8.32
N SER A 243 4.24 4.22 9.12
CA SER A 243 5.27 5.19 9.51
C SER A 243 6.59 5.02 8.78
N PHE A 244 7.20 6.15 8.37
CA PHE A 244 8.48 6.22 7.67
C PHE A 244 9.45 7.16 8.38
N TYR A 245 10.55 6.62 8.89
CA TYR A 245 11.52 7.38 9.70
C TYR A 245 12.83 7.56 8.95
N ARG A 246 13.56 8.63 9.25
CA ARG A 246 14.90 8.83 8.70
C ARG A 246 15.82 7.66 9.05
N LYS A 247 16.61 7.24 8.05
CA LYS A 247 17.64 6.20 8.18
C LYS A 247 18.85 6.68 8.97
N ASP A 248 19.23 7.93 8.76
CA ASP A 248 20.39 8.57 9.36
C ASP A 248 19.97 9.91 9.99
N ASN A 249 20.14 10.01 11.30
CA ASN A 249 19.81 11.22 12.06
C ASN A 249 20.70 12.43 11.69
N SER A 250 21.86 12.20 11.05
CA SER A 250 22.73 13.28 10.55
C SER A 250 22.14 13.97 9.31
N GLN A 251 21.29 13.26 8.56
CA GLN A 251 20.58 13.83 7.43
C GLN A 251 19.35 14.58 7.93
N LYS A 252 19.33 15.89 7.68
CA LYS A 252 18.25 16.80 8.05
C LYS A 252 17.47 17.21 6.81
N PRO A 253 16.51 16.39 6.33
CA PRO A 253 15.67 16.77 5.22
C PRO A 253 14.78 17.94 5.63
N TYR A 254 14.64 18.93 4.76
CA TYR A 254 13.84 20.14 5.02
C TYR A 254 12.78 20.38 3.94
N TRP A 255 12.64 19.42 3.03
CA TRP A 255 11.66 19.45 1.95
C TRP A 255 11.02 18.07 1.79
N ILE A 256 9.72 18.04 1.54
CA ILE A 256 9.03 16.88 0.98
C ILE A 256 7.95 17.35 -0.01
N SER A 257 7.79 16.63 -1.10
CA SER A 257 6.75 16.93 -2.09
C SER A 257 6.22 15.66 -2.72
N GLY A 258 4.98 15.74 -3.18
CA GLY A 258 4.27 14.58 -3.68
C GLY A 258 2.91 14.92 -4.23
N LYS A 259 2.03 13.93 -4.23
CA LYS A 259 0.71 13.97 -4.84
C LYS A 259 -0.29 13.21 -3.97
N ILE A 260 -1.46 13.81 -3.76
CA ILE A 260 -2.63 13.17 -3.15
C ILE A 260 -3.65 12.97 -4.28
N ASP A 261 -4.00 11.72 -4.55
CA ASP A 261 -4.89 11.32 -5.63
C ASP A 261 -6.13 10.60 -5.09
N PRO A 262 -7.18 11.36 -4.72
CA PRO A 262 -8.36 10.76 -4.14
C PRO A 262 -9.31 10.27 -5.24
N ALA A 263 -9.63 8.97 -5.21
CA ALA A 263 -10.56 8.38 -6.16
C ALA A 263 -11.99 8.90 -5.95
N PRO A 264 -12.87 8.83 -6.97
CA PRO A 264 -14.29 9.09 -6.78
C PRO A 264 -14.87 8.17 -5.68
N PRO A 265 -15.56 8.72 -4.66
CA PRO A 265 -16.07 7.95 -3.55
C PRO A 265 -17.36 7.22 -3.93
N TYR A 266 -17.60 6.07 -3.30
CA TYR A 266 -18.89 5.39 -3.29
C TYR A 266 -19.52 5.51 -1.90
N ASN A 267 -20.76 5.97 -1.82
CA ASN A 267 -21.51 6.06 -0.57
C ASN A 267 -23.01 5.96 -0.83
N THR A 268 -23.70 5.00 -0.21
CA THR A 268 -25.15 4.77 -0.33
C THR A 268 -25.97 5.63 0.65
N GLY A 269 -25.36 6.69 1.20
CA GLY A 269 -25.98 7.64 2.12
C GLY A 269 -25.69 7.35 3.60
N GLN A 270 -24.55 6.71 3.89
CA GLN A 270 -23.97 6.62 5.23
C GLN A 270 -23.47 8.01 5.67
N SER A 271 -23.70 8.36 6.93
CA SER A 271 -23.12 9.55 7.55
C SER A 271 -21.84 9.16 8.29
N PHE A 272 -20.74 9.81 7.94
CA PHE A 272 -19.42 9.64 8.53
C PHE A 272 -18.54 10.85 8.16
N THR A 273 -17.36 10.93 8.75
CA THR A 273 -16.27 11.79 8.29
C THR A 273 -15.00 10.95 8.19
N SER A 274 -14.28 11.06 7.08
CA SER A 274 -13.04 10.30 6.87
C SER A 274 -11.93 11.18 6.32
N TYR A 275 -10.72 10.95 6.84
CA TYR A 275 -9.50 11.66 6.48
C TYR A 275 -8.46 10.65 6.02
N HIS A 276 -7.91 10.85 4.82
CA HIS A 276 -6.80 10.06 4.28
C HIS A 276 -5.62 11.01 4.12
N GLU A 277 -4.52 10.79 4.83
CA GLU A 277 -3.60 11.89 5.16
C GLU A 277 -2.14 11.55 4.95
N ARG A 278 -1.37 12.59 4.65
CA ARG A 278 0.08 12.62 4.76
C ARG A 278 0.46 13.45 5.97
N GLU A 279 0.94 12.81 7.01
CA GLU A 279 1.41 13.47 8.23
C GLU A 279 2.93 13.66 8.15
N VAL A 280 3.42 14.88 8.32
CA VAL A 280 4.85 15.23 8.29
C VAL A 280 5.25 15.70 9.68
N TYR A 281 5.94 14.81 10.41
CA TYR A 281 6.38 15.06 11.77
C TYR A 281 7.75 15.74 11.78
N LEU A 282 7.84 16.83 12.53
CA LEU A 282 9.05 17.64 12.62
C LEU A 282 9.95 17.16 13.77
N GLY A 283 10.89 17.99 14.21
CA GLY A 283 12.03 17.60 15.03
C GLY A 283 11.70 16.79 16.28
N TYR A 284 12.69 16.07 16.81
CA TYR A 284 12.46 15.28 18.03
C TYR A 284 12.16 16.21 19.20
N GLY A 285 10.97 16.06 19.78
CA GLY A 285 10.57 16.76 21.00
C GLY A 285 9.95 18.14 20.81
N THR A 286 9.65 18.56 19.57
CA THR A 286 8.83 19.76 19.33
C THR A 286 7.33 19.42 19.39
N GLY A 287 6.96 18.26 18.81
CA GLY A 287 5.56 17.85 18.73
C GLY A 287 4.85 18.40 17.50
N ASP A 288 5.54 19.20 16.68
CA ASP A 288 4.94 19.83 15.51
C ASP A 288 4.72 18.82 14.38
N THR A 289 3.54 18.93 13.78
CA THR A 289 3.12 18.10 12.65
C THR A 289 2.42 18.96 11.62
N VAL A 290 2.72 18.71 10.35
CA VAL A 290 1.96 19.28 9.22
C VAL A 290 1.28 18.15 8.49
N GLU A 291 -0.02 18.28 8.29
CA GLU A 291 -0.82 17.25 7.65
C GLU A 291 -1.40 17.75 6.34
N PHE A 292 -1.24 16.96 5.28
CA PHE A 292 -1.95 17.16 4.03
C PHE A 292 -3.09 16.14 3.95
N ILE A 293 -4.32 16.64 4.00
CA ILE A 293 -5.49 15.86 4.35
C ILE A 293 -6.41 15.76 3.15
N SER A 294 -6.69 14.55 2.69
CA SER A 294 -7.81 14.25 1.81
C SER A 294 -9.05 13.96 2.62
N HIS A 295 -9.94 14.94 2.69
CA HIS A 295 -11.21 14.84 3.41
C HIS A 295 -12.33 14.42 2.46
N HIS A 296 -12.93 13.27 2.75
CA HIS A 296 -14.08 12.72 2.03
C HIS A 296 -15.38 13.02 2.79
N LEU A 297 -16.27 13.78 2.16
CA LEU A 297 -17.56 14.17 2.73
C LEU A 297 -18.69 13.24 2.28
N GLN A 298 -19.71 13.12 3.13
CA GLN A 298 -20.92 12.30 2.88
C GLN A 298 -21.68 12.67 1.59
N ASP A 299 -21.55 13.92 1.10
CA ASP A 299 -22.20 14.39 -0.12
C ASP A 299 -21.41 14.08 -1.40
N GLY A 300 -20.33 13.28 -1.28
CA GLY A 300 -19.47 12.87 -2.39
C GLY A 300 -18.38 13.88 -2.75
N LYS A 301 -18.30 15.01 -2.04
CA LYS A 301 -17.23 15.99 -2.23
C LYS A 301 -15.92 15.51 -1.62
N ARG A 302 -14.83 15.90 -2.27
CA ARG A 302 -13.46 15.65 -1.85
C ARG A 302 -12.75 16.98 -1.71
N ASN A 303 -12.19 17.25 -0.54
CA ASN A 303 -11.47 18.48 -0.25
C ASN A 303 -10.06 18.12 0.20
N ILE A 304 -9.06 18.80 -0.33
CA ILE A 304 -7.68 18.70 0.15
C ILE A 304 -7.39 19.94 0.99
N TRP A 305 -6.91 19.76 2.20
CA TRP A 305 -6.54 20.88 3.07
C TRP A 305 -5.30 20.54 3.90
N VAL A 306 -4.70 21.57 4.49
CA VAL A 306 -3.50 21.44 5.30
C VAL A 306 -3.79 21.89 6.72
N ALA A 307 -3.40 21.05 7.68
CA ALA A 307 -3.44 21.33 9.10
C ALA A 307 -2.03 21.50 9.65
N VAL A 308 -1.89 22.32 10.69
CA VAL A 308 -0.66 22.45 11.48
C VAL A 308 -1.02 22.16 12.92
N TYR A 309 -0.32 21.20 13.50
CA TYR A 309 -0.33 20.89 14.92
C TYR A 309 0.99 21.40 15.50
N ASP A 310 0.91 22.22 16.54
CA ASP A 310 2.05 22.88 17.16
C ASP A 310 1.80 22.95 18.68
N ASN A 311 2.78 22.54 19.49
CA ASN A 311 2.71 22.56 20.95
C ASN A 311 1.43 21.93 21.52
N ASP A 312 1.17 20.69 21.11
CA ASP A 312 -0.01 19.89 21.46
C ASP A 312 -1.37 20.50 21.04
N THR A 313 -1.38 21.47 20.13
CA THR A 313 -2.59 22.20 19.72
C THR A 313 -2.73 22.35 18.21
N TRP A 314 -3.96 22.17 17.70
CA TRP A 314 -4.30 22.47 16.30
C TRP A 314 -4.38 23.97 16.05
N MET A 315 -3.62 24.45 15.05
CA MET A 315 -3.55 25.87 14.72
C MET A 315 -4.77 26.33 13.91
N THR A 316 -5.77 26.87 14.61
CA THR A 316 -7.04 27.30 13.99
C THR A 316 -6.92 28.54 13.09
N ASN A 317 -5.83 29.29 13.21
CA ASN A 317 -5.60 30.52 12.43
C ASN A 317 -4.85 30.25 11.12
N PHE A 318 -4.45 28.99 10.86
CA PHE A 318 -3.81 28.58 9.62
C PHE A 318 -4.87 28.00 8.66
N THR A 319 -4.84 28.44 7.40
CA THR A 319 -5.78 27.97 6.37
C THR A 319 -5.07 27.76 5.05
N LEU A 320 -5.18 26.57 4.48
CA LEU A 320 -4.74 26.23 3.13
C LEU A 320 -5.56 25.06 2.61
N TYR A 321 -6.33 25.24 1.52
CA TYR A 321 -7.20 24.18 0.99
C TYR A 321 -7.53 24.34 -0.50
N ILE A 322 -8.00 23.26 -1.11
CA ILE A 322 -8.68 23.19 -2.41
C ILE A 322 -9.91 22.30 -2.23
N GLN A 323 -11.07 22.77 -2.70
CA GLN A 323 -12.33 22.04 -2.57
C GLN A 323 -12.77 21.39 -3.86
N ASN A 324 -13.63 20.37 -3.74
CA ASN A 324 -14.29 19.69 -4.86
C ASN A 324 -13.29 19.18 -5.90
N VAL A 325 -12.20 18.56 -5.44
CA VAL A 325 -11.19 18.00 -6.33
C VAL A 325 -11.73 16.73 -6.99
N SER A 326 -11.47 16.56 -8.28
CA SER A 326 -11.90 15.39 -9.05
C SER A 326 -10.74 14.52 -9.52
N GLY A 327 -9.55 14.81 -9.03
CA GLY A 327 -8.33 14.13 -9.38
C GLY A 327 -7.19 14.70 -8.54
N PRO A 328 -5.96 14.51 -8.99
CA PRO A 328 -4.87 14.66 -8.07
C PRO A 328 -4.39 16.07 -7.79
N VAL A 329 -3.98 16.27 -6.54
CA VAL A 329 -3.42 17.51 -6.02
C VAL A 329 -1.96 17.28 -5.65
N GLU A 330 -1.05 18.08 -6.23
CA GLU A 330 0.34 18.09 -5.80
C GLU A 330 0.47 18.87 -4.49
N TYR A 331 1.32 18.40 -3.58
CA TYR A 331 1.67 19.11 -2.36
C TYR A 331 3.17 19.34 -2.25
N TYR A 332 3.52 20.43 -1.56
CA TYR A 332 4.89 20.80 -1.28
C TYR A 332 5.00 21.31 0.14
N PHE A 333 6.03 20.84 0.85
CA PHE A 333 6.39 21.29 2.18
C PHE A 333 7.87 21.69 2.19
N TYR A 334 8.17 22.88 2.71
CA TYR A 334 9.50 23.45 2.81
C TYR A 334 9.70 24.12 4.16
N ILE A 335 10.82 23.82 4.81
CA ILE A 335 11.23 24.47 6.05
C ILE A 335 12.26 25.56 5.71
N ASP A 336 11.91 26.81 5.99
CA ASP A 336 12.81 27.97 5.94
C ASP A 336 13.45 28.17 7.32
N GLU A 337 14.67 27.67 7.48
CA GLU A 337 15.45 27.82 8.71
C GLU A 337 15.79 29.28 9.02
N THR A 338 15.96 30.13 8.01
CA THR A 338 16.32 31.54 8.23
C THR A 338 15.11 32.34 8.71
N GLY A 339 13.95 32.11 8.10
CA GLY A 339 12.69 32.76 8.47
C GLY A 339 11.99 32.14 9.68
N ARG A 340 12.38 30.93 10.09
CA ARG A 340 11.64 30.06 11.03
C ARG A 340 10.20 29.80 10.57
N LYS A 341 10.07 29.36 9.32
CA LYS A 341 8.77 29.18 8.67
C LYS A 341 8.60 27.80 8.06
N TYR A 342 7.38 27.31 8.13
CA TYR A 342 6.93 26.15 7.38
C TYR A 342 6.09 26.65 6.21
N HIS A 343 6.57 26.43 4.99
CA HIS A 343 5.92 26.84 3.76
C HIS A 343 5.20 25.66 3.12
N MET A 344 3.93 25.87 2.74
CA MET A 344 3.07 24.82 2.20
C MET A 344 2.35 25.27 0.93
N TRP A 345 2.29 24.38 -0.06
CA TRP A 345 1.55 24.60 -1.30
C TRP A 345 0.64 23.42 -1.64
N LEU A 346 -0.47 23.75 -2.31
CA LEU A 346 -1.33 22.80 -3.01
C LEU A 346 -1.48 23.25 -4.46
N VAL A 347 -1.33 22.32 -5.40
CA VAL A 347 -1.46 22.58 -6.85
C VAL A 347 -2.45 21.60 -7.48
N TYR A 348 -3.49 22.13 -8.12
CA TYR A 348 -4.54 21.37 -8.80
C TYR A 348 -4.85 21.99 -10.17
N GLY A 349 -4.34 21.38 -11.24
CA GLY A 349 -4.43 21.96 -12.58
C GLY A 349 -3.76 23.35 -12.62
N GLU A 350 -4.53 24.40 -12.93
CA GLU A 350 -4.05 25.78 -12.91
C GLU A 350 -4.16 26.45 -11.53
N ILE A 351 -4.84 25.80 -10.57
CA ILE A 351 -5.03 26.35 -9.23
C ILE A 351 -3.78 26.08 -8.41
N THR A 352 -3.11 27.13 -7.97
CA THR A 352 -2.06 27.07 -6.95
C THR A 352 -2.53 27.80 -5.70
N ARG A 353 -2.31 27.18 -4.54
CA ARG A 353 -2.56 27.75 -3.21
C ARG A 353 -1.28 27.66 -2.40
N TYR A 354 -1.05 28.68 -1.59
CA TYR A 354 0.16 28.83 -0.80
C TYR A 354 -0.17 29.49 0.54
N ASN A 355 0.43 28.98 1.61
CA ASN A 355 0.48 29.64 2.89
C ASN A 355 1.76 29.22 3.63
N TYR A 356 2.10 29.94 4.69
CA TYR A 356 3.18 29.54 5.59
C TYR A 356 2.74 29.71 7.04
N TYR A 357 3.37 28.92 7.91
CA TYR A 357 3.24 28.99 9.35
C TYR A 357 4.54 29.54 9.95
N ASP A 358 4.43 30.53 10.84
CA ASP A 358 5.56 31.10 11.59
C ASP A 358 5.63 30.41 12.95
N ASP A 359 6.75 29.76 13.26
CA ASP A 359 6.97 29.03 14.51
C ASP A 359 7.99 29.77 15.38
N SER A 360 7.53 30.24 16.54
CA SER A 360 8.18 31.29 17.31
C SER A 360 8.92 30.81 18.56
N ASP A 361 8.71 29.57 18.97
CA ASP A 361 9.22 28.96 20.20
C ASP A 361 10.15 27.79 19.87
N ASP A 362 9.64 26.67 19.38
CA ASP A 362 10.37 25.40 19.29
C ASP A 362 10.62 24.88 17.86
N PHE A 363 10.55 25.76 16.87
CA PHE A 363 10.95 25.53 15.48
C PHE A 363 11.98 24.43 15.22
N SER A 364 11.55 23.46 14.42
CA SER A 364 12.42 22.44 13.83
C SER A 364 12.91 22.86 12.45
N SER A 365 14.23 22.77 12.23
CA SER A 365 14.81 22.98 10.89
C SER A 365 14.79 21.74 9.98
N TYR A 366 14.11 20.66 10.39
CA TYR A 366 14.09 19.41 9.62
C TYR A 366 12.83 18.56 9.84
N ILE A 367 12.55 17.69 8.88
CA ILE A 367 11.52 16.65 8.89
C ILE A 367 12.11 15.41 9.58
N ASN A 368 11.48 14.93 10.64
CA ASN A 368 11.96 13.77 11.36
C ASN A 368 11.47 12.45 10.76
N CYS A 369 10.18 12.38 10.49
CA CYS A 369 9.49 11.25 9.88
C CYS A 369 8.25 11.77 9.15
N PHE A 370 7.64 10.89 8.37
CA PHE A 370 6.30 11.13 7.85
C PHE A 370 5.49 9.84 7.96
N MET A 371 4.18 9.97 7.96
CA MET A 371 3.25 8.84 8.00
C MET A 371 2.17 9.01 6.93
N GLY A 372 1.67 7.89 6.44
CA GLY A 372 0.33 7.86 5.88
C GLY A 372 -0.65 7.46 6.98
N SER A 373 -1.81 8.10 7.05
CA SER A 373 -2.90 7.71 7.96
C SER A 373 -4.25 7.64 7.27
N THR A 374 -5.10 6.75 7.76
CA THR A 374 -6.50 6.63 7.35
C THR A 374 -7.37 6.68 8.59
N GLU A 375 -8.21 7.71 8.70
CA GLU A 375 -9.08 7.95 9.85
C GLU A 375 -10.56 7.94 9.45
N LEU A 376 -11.39 7.38 10.34
CA LEU A 376 -12.85 7.33 10.20
C LEU A 376 -13.54 7.67 11.52
N TYR A 377 -14.43 8.65 11.45
CA TYR A 377 -15.30 9.11 12.53
C TYR A 377 -16.77 8.84 12.18
N TYR A 378 -17.50 8.19 13.09
CA TYR A 378 -18.90 7.81 12.88
C TYR A 378 -19.67 7.61 14.19
N ASP A 379 -21.00 7.76 14.17
CA ASP A 379 -21.85 7.39 15.32
C ASP A 379 -22.42 5.97 15.18
N SER A 380 -22.76 5.56 13.95
CA SER A 380 -23.17 4.20 13.63
C SER A 380 -22.98 3.94 12.14
N LEU A 381 -22.59 2.72 11.78
CA LEU A 381 -22.46 2.28 10.39
C LEU A 381 -23.61 1.34 10.03
N SER A 382 -24.23 1.58 8.88
CA SER A 382 -25.52 1.01 8.47
C SER A 382 -25.70 0.84 6.98
N LYS A 383 -24.90 1.54 6.17
CA LYS A 383 -25.02 1.69 4.72
C LYS A 383 -23.64 1.58 4.08
N ALA A 384 -23.55 0.99 2.89
CA ALA A 384 -22.27 0.78 2.25
C ALA A 384 -21.60 2.09 1.84
N PHE A 385 -20.28 2.14 2.03
CA PHE A 385 -19.40 3.13 1.44
C PHE A 385 -18.04 2.51 1.15
N ASP A 386 -17.31 3.10 0.20
CA ASP A 386 -15.97 2.71 -0.22
C ASP A 386 -15.24 3.97 -0.68
N LEU A 387 -14.15 4.31 0.02
CA LEU A 387 -13.32 5.49 -0.20
C LEU A 387 -11.89 5.06 -0.44
N PHE A 388 -11.23 5.70 -1.39
CA PHE A 388 -9.85 5.38 -1.72
C PHE A 388 -9.03 6.64 -1.98
N THR A 389 -7.79 6.68 -1.54
CA THR A 389 -6.82 7.73 -1.87
C THR A 389 -5.42 7.14 -2.00
N GLU A 390 -4.75 7.40 -3.12
CA GLU A 390 -3.32 7.11 -3.27
C GLU A 390 -2.54 8.38 -2.90
N ILE A 391 -1.59 8.26 -1.98
CA ILE A 391 -0.66 9.34 -1.63
C ILE A 391 0.75 8.92 -2.02
N GLN A 392 1.42 9.78 -2.77
CA GLN A 392 2.74 9.55 -3.32
C GLN A 392 3.72 10.62 -2.82
N ASP A 393 4.93 10.23 -2.38
CA ASP A 393 6.04 11.16 -2.12
C ASP A 393 7.12 10.99 -3.20
N ASP A 394 7.49 12.08 -3.85
CA ASP A 394 8.39 12.08 -5.01
C ASP A 394 9.83 12.48 -4.68
N TRP A 395 9.98 13.50 -3.82
CA TRP A 395 11.26 14.16 -3.60
C TRP A 395 11.41 14.67 -2.18
N THR A 396 12.64 14.61 -1.69
CA THR A 396 13.08 15.28 -0.47
C THR A 396 14.45 15.92 -0.70
N LYS A 397 14.84 16.86 0.17
CA LYS A 397 16.09 17.62 0.03
C LYS A 397 16.85 17.69 1.36
N VAL A 398 18.14 17.37 1.32
CA VAL A 398 19.07 17.46 2.46
C VAL A 398 20.26 18.31 2.03
N GLY A 399 20.51 19.43 2.71
CA GLY A 399 21.44 20.46 2.24
C GLY A 399 21.08 20.90 0.81
N ASP A 400 22.05 20.93 -0.09
CA ASP A 400 21.82 21.31 -1.50
C ASP A 400 21.41 20.15 -2.42
N LYS A 401 21.34 18.93 -1.89
CA LYS A 401 21.12 17.73 -2.70
C LYS A 401 19.69 17.21 -2.59
N TRP A 402 19.12 16.89 -3.75
CA TRP A 402 17.84 16.21 -3.90
C TRP A 402 17.99 14.69 -3.79
N TYR A 403 16.99 14.06 -3.18
CA TYR A 403 16.92 12.62 -2.97
C TYR A 403 15.49 12.14 -3.22
N ARG A 404 15.37 10.86 -3.56
CA ARG A 404 14.11 10.15 -3.42
C ARG A 404 13.82 9.87 -1.95
N PRO A 405 12.56 9.85 -1.52
CA PRO A 405 12.24 9.60 -0.11
C PRO A 405 12.81 8.27 0.39
N ALA A 406 12.85 7.22 -0.45
CA ALA A 406 13.44 5.93 -0.08
C ALA A 406 14.93 6.00 0.25
N GLU A 407 15.66 7.03 -0.19
CA GLU A 407 17.08 7.18 0.11
C GLU A 407 17.31 7.77 1.51
N ILE A 408 16.36 8.54 2.01
CA ILE A 408 16.44 9.27 3.29
C ILE A 408 15.63 8.58 4.39
N PHE A 409 14.49 7.99 4.04
CA PHE A 409 13.54 7.38 4.95
C PHE A 409 13.46 5.87 4.75
N GLU A 410 13.11 5.15 5.82
CA GLU A 410 12.78 3.74 5.82
C GLU A 410 11.41 3.51 6.45
N PHE A 411 10.68 2.55 5.90
CA PHE A 411 9.45 2.05 6.51
C PHE A 411 9.78 1.42 7.87
N LYS A 412 9.02 1.77 8.90
CA LYS A 412 9.20 1.21 10.24
C LYS A 412 8.16 0.17 10.58
N GLN A 413 6.89 0.56 10.54
CA GLN A 413 5.79 -0.28 10.99
C GLN A 413 4.46 0.27 10.50
N TYR A 414 3.49 -0.63 10.48
CA TYR A 414 2.08 -0.27 10.56
C TYR A 414 1.68 -0.11 12.03
N SER A 415 0.63 0.65 12.29
CA SER A 415 -0.12 0.51 13.54
C SER A 415 -0.87 -0.82 13.56
N GLU A 416 -1.68 -1.02 14.60
CA GLU A 416 -2.61 -2.15 14.64
C GLU A 416 -3.71 -1.95 13.58
N GLU A 417 -4.01 -3.01 12.82
CA GLU A 417 -5.14 -3.06 11.87
C GLU A 417 -6.44 -2.68 12.57
N LYS A 418 -7.26 -1.84 11.92
CA LYS A 418 -8.55 -1.41 12.47
C LYS A 418 -9.71 -1.78 11.54
N PRO A 419 -10.91 -1.99 12.09
CA PRO A 419 -12.09 -2.18 11.26
C PRO A 419 -12.35 -0.99 10.33
N TYR A 420 -12.73 -1.30 9.10
CA TYR A 420 -13.21 -0.36 8.07
C TYR A 420 -12.17 0.59 7.48
N VAL A 421 -10.97 0.67 8.03
CA VAL A 421 -9.87 1.47 7.49
C VAL A 421 -8.70 0.55 7.20
N GLU A 422 -7.99 0.80 6.10
CA GLU A 422 -6.81 0.05 5.68
C GLU A 422 -5.78 1.04 5.12
N ILE A 423 -4.50 0.73 5.34
CA ILE A 423 -3.40 1.42 4.69
C ILE A 423 -2.33 0.46 4.19
N ASN A 424 -1.93 0.60 2.93
CA ASN A 424 -0.83 -0.16 2.33
C ASN A 424 0.31 0.75 1.91
N ALA A 425 1.52 0.47 2.40
CA ALA A 425 2.73 1.23 2.12
C ALA A 425 3.68 0.47 1.19
N THR A 426 4.12 1.09 0.10
CA THR A 426 5.08 0.50 -0.83
C THR A 426 6.15 1.49 -1.29
N TRP A 427 7.27 0.93 -1.73
CA TRP A 427 8.33 1.63 -2.44
C TRP A 427 8.41 1.09 -3.85
N ASN A 428 8.40 1.97 -4.86
CA ASN A 428 8.67 1.52 -6.21
C ASN A 428 10.18 1.53 -6.52
N SER A 429 10.56 0.98 -7.68
CA SER A 429 11.96 0.90 -8.11
C SER A 429 12.64 2.26 -8.30
N ASP A 430 11.86 3.33 -8.40
CA ASP A 430 12.35 4.70 -8.56
C ASP A 430 12.51 5.43 -7.21
N GLY A 431 12.29 4.74 -6.08
CA GLY A 431 12.44 5.28 -4.73
C GLY A 431 11.30 6.19 -4.27
N ILE A 432 10.20 6.20 -5.00
CA ILE A 432 8.96 6.92 -4.65
C ILE A 432 8.22 6.12 -3.57
N THR A 433 7.75 6.81 -2.53
CA THR A 433 6.84 6.21 -1.55
C THR A 433 5.42 6.24 -2.11
N ARG A 434 4.66 5.17 -1.91
CA ARG A 434 3.21 5.17 -2.10
C ARG A 434 2.53 4.65 -0.84
N THR A 435 1.47 5.33 -0.43
CA THR A 435 0.50 4.83 0.54
C THR A 435 -0.87 4.79 -0.12
N GLU A 436 -1.51 3.63 -0.08
CA GLU A 436 -2.88 3.41 -0.52
C GLU A 436 -3.76 3.41 0.72
N HIS A 437 -4.76 4.29 0.76
CA HIS A 437 -5.62 4.52 1.91
C HIS A 437 -7.05 4.14 1.53
N GLU A 438 -7.64 3.17 2.22
CA GLU A 438 -8.99 2.68 1.97
C GLU A 438 -9.86 2.81 3.22
N THR A 439 -11.07 3.33 3.06
CA THR A 439 -12.10 3.34 4.11
C THR A 439 -13.38 2.72 3.56
N LYS A 440 -13.81 1.59 4.10
CA LYS A 440 -14.88 0.77 3.54
C LYS A 440 -15.79 0.13 4.57
N TYR A 441 -17.10 0.23 4.32
CA TYR A 441 -18.12 -0.53 5.01
C TYR A 441 -18.93 -1.33 3.98
N PRO A 442 -18.82 -2.67 3.95
CA PRO A 442 -19.62 -3.49 3.04
C PRO A 442 -21.08 -3.49 3.45
N GLU A 443 -22.00 -3.62 2.49
CA GLU A 443 -23.43 -3.83 2.74
C GLU A 443 -23.65 -5.28 3.18
N PRO A 444 -23.83 -5.58 4.49
CA PRO A 444 -24.02 -6.95 4.93
C PRO A 444 -25.40 -7.46 4.47
N GLY A 445 -25.55 -8.78 4.42
CA GLY A 445 -26.80 -9.44 4.08
C GLY A 445 -27.01 -9.67 2.59
N ILE A 446 -25.98 -9.66 1.75
CA ILE A 446 -26.10 -10.02 0.32
C ILE A 446 -25.97 -11.54 0.16
N ILE A 447 -26.85 -12.16 -0.63
CA ILE A 447 -26.72 -13.57 -0.98
C ILE A 447 -25.49 -13.74 -1.87
N LEU A 448 -24.50 -14.48 -1.39
CA LEU A 448 -23.29 -14.81 -2.14
C LEU A 448 -23.47 -16.12 -2.92
N LYS A 449 -24.20 -17.08 -2.34
CA LYS A 449 -24.47 -18.39 -2.93
C LYS A 449 -25.72 -19.01 -2.31
N SER A 450 -26.50 -19.71 -3.13
CA SER A 450 -27.57 -20.59 -2.68
C SER A 450 -27.44 -21.95 -3.36
N GLU A 451 -27.64 -23.02 -2.60
CA GLU A 451 -27.61 -24.40 -3.05
C GLU A 451 -28.72 -25.19 -2.37
N SER A 452 -29.14 -26.28 -3.01
CA SER A 452 -30.13 -27.20 -2.46
C SER A 452 -29.90 -28.60 -3.00
N GLY A 453 -30.37 -29.62 -2.28
CA GLY A 453 -30.25 -30.99 -2.75
C GLY A 453 -30.89 -31.99 -1.80
N THR A 454 -30.60 -33.27 -2.02
CA THR A 454 -31.05 -34.39 -1.19
C THR A 454 -29.86 -35.25 -0.82
N LEU A 455 -29.74 -35.59 0.47
CA LEU A 455 -28.82 -36.61 0.95
C LEU A 455 -29.62 -37.90 1.22
N SER A 456 -29.21 -39.00 0.60
CA SER A 456 -29.98 -40.25 0.57
C SER A 456 -29.69 -41.16 1.75
N SER A 457 -28.58 -40.96 2.45
CA SER A 457 -28.20 -41.80 3.60
C SER A 457 -27.21 -41.12 4.55
N SER A 458 -27.10 -41.68 5.76
CA SER A 458 -26.18 -41.19 6.79
C SER A 458 -24.73 -41.30 6.34
N GLY A 459 -23.96 -40.23 6.55
CA GLY A 459 -22.59 -40.08 6.09
C GLY A 459 -22.45 -39.48 4.69
N GLU A 460 -23.53 -39.31 3.93
CA GLU A 460 -23.47 -38.58 2.67
C GLU A 460 -23.20 -37.09 2.89
N THR A 461 -22.49 -36.50 1.91
CA THR A 461 -22.06 -35.10 1.95
C THR A 461 -22.27 -34.45 0.60
N TYR A 462 -22.57 -33.16 0.60
CA TYR A 462 -22.50 -32.30 -0.57
C TYR A 462 -21.62 -31.09 -0.27
N THR A 463 -20.69 -30.76 -1.16
CA THR A 463 -19.78 -29.62 -1.00
C THR A 463 -19.95 -28.63 -2.14
N PHE A 464 -20.09 -27.36 -1.80
CA PHE A 464 -20.08 -26.25 -2.72
C PHE A 464 -19.10 -25.17 -2.25
N SER A 465 -18.90 -24.12 -3.04
CA SER A 465 -17.97 -23.05 -2.69
C SER A 465 -18.44 -21.68 -3.13
N VAL A 466 -17.92 -20.66 -2.46
CA VAL A 466 -18.12 -19.25 -2.77
C VAL A 466 -16.78 -18.51 -2.72
N TYR A 467 -16.60 -17.49 -3.57
CA TYR A 467 -15.39 -16.67 -3.57
C TYR A 467 -15.66 -15.31 -2.92
N VAL A 468 -14.80 -14.92 -1.99
CA VAL A 468 -14.85 -13.64 -1.26
C VAL A 468 -13.57 -12.87 -1.53
N SER A 469 -13.68 -11.67 -2.09
CA SER A 469 -12.54 -10.93 -2.65
C SER A 469 -11.63 -10.28 -1.61
N THR A 470 -12.17 -9.88 -0.48
CA THR A 470 -11.47 -9.18 0.61
C THR A 470 -11.83 -9.84 1.94
N GLN A 471 -11.06 -9.59 3.00
CA GLN A 471 -11.37 -10.15 4.31
C GLN A 471 -12.73 -9.63 4.78
N SER A 472 -13.68 -10.54 5.01
CA SER A 472 -15.06 -10.20 5.34
C SER A 472 -15.75 -11.33 6.08
N ASN A 473 -16.78 -10.98 6.85
CA ASN A 473 -17.66 -11.95 7.49
C ASN A 473 -18.57 -12.62 6.44
N VAL A 474 -18.81 -13.92 6.60
CA VAL A 474 -19.79 -14.71 5.85
C VAL A 474 -20.61 -15.51 6.84
N THR A 475 -21.92 -15.43 6.72
CA THR A 475 -22.86 -16.26 7.48
C THR A 475 -23.42 -17.35 6.57
N VAL A 476 -23.27 -18.60 6.97
CA VAL A 476 -23.81 -19.75 6.25
C VAL A 476 -24.98 -20.29 7.06
N VAL A 477 -26.11 -20.53 6.41
CA VAL A 477 -27.31 -21.09 7.02
C VAL A 477 -27.83 -22.23 6.16
N MET A 478 -28.24 -23.33 6.77
CA MET A 478 -28.87 -24.47 6.12
C MET A 478 -30.17 -24.85 6.83
N ALA A 479 -31.23 -25.03 6.06
CA ALA A 479 -32.47 -25.69 6.47
C ALA A 479 -32.57 -27.08 5.81
N GLY A 480 -32.77 -28.12 6.61
CA GLY A 480 -32.82 -29.52 6.20
C GLY A 480 -34.10 -30.24 6.67
N ASN A 481 -34.19 -31.53 6.36
CA ASN A 481 -35.27 -32.38 6.84
C ASN A 481 -35.25 -32.48 8.37
N GLU A 482 -36.31 -32.02 9.03
CA GLU A 482 -36.39 -32.01 10.51
C GLU A 482 -36.41 -33.41 11.12
N ASN A 483 -36.69 -34.45 10.33
CA ASN A 483 -36.59 -35.86 10.74
C ASN A 483 -35.18 -36.47 10.54
N ALA A 484 -34.22 -35.69 10.05
CA ALA A 484 -32.83 -36.05 9.90
C ALA A 484 -31.94 -35.17 10.79
N ASP A 485 -30.65 -35.51 10.85
CA ASP A 485 -29.63 -34.74 11.55
C ASP A 485 -28.57 -34.34 10.53
N PHE A 486 -28.69 -33.11 10.02
CA PHE A 486 -27.78 -32.53 9.02
C PHE A 486 -26.86 -31.50 9.67
N ASP A 487 -25.56 -31.66 9.42
CA ASP A 487 -24.50 -30.77 9.88
C ASP A 487 -24.00 -29.86 8.75
N LEU A 488 -23.43 -28.71 9.14
CA LEU A 488 -22.62 -27.84 8.30
C LEU A 488 -21.16 -27.79 8.75
N TYR A 489 -20.25 -27.77 7.77
CA TYR A 489 -18.82 -27.50 7.97
C TYR A 489 -18.33 -26.55 6.88
N ALA A 490 -17.37 -25.69 7.19
CA ALA A 490 -16.71 -24.88 6.17
C ALA A 490 -15.23 -24.64 6.45
N LYS A 491 -14.48 -24.39 5.36
CA LYS A 491 -13.04 -24.16 5.39
C LYS A 491 -12.59 -23.28 4.22
N TRP A 492 -11.68 -22.36 4.49
CA TRP A 492 -11.04 -21.52 3.47
C TRP A 492 -9.96 -22.28 2.71
N GLY A 493 -9.90 -22.09 1.39
CA GLY A 493 -8.83 -22.59 0.52
C GLY A 493 -8.91 -24.08 0.16
N SER A 494 -9.66 -24.89 0.88
CA SER A 494 -9.88 -26.32 0.57
C SER A 494 -11.20 -26.85 1.13
N PRO A 495 -11.77 -27.93 0.56
CA PRO A 495 -12.93 -28.62 1.14
C PRO A 495 -12.72 -29.03 2.61
N PRO A 496 -13.70 -28.80 3.50
CA PRO A 496 -13.60 -29.22 4.90
C PRO A 496 -13.73 -30.74 5.06
N THR A 497 -13.29 -31.25 6.20
CA THR A 497 -13.60 -32.60 6.71
C THR A 497 -14.26 -32.49 8.09
N THR A 498 -14.74 -33.60 8.66
CA THR A 498 -15.32 -33.60 10.02
C THR A 498 -14.29 -33.41 11.14
N SER A 499 -12.98 -33.41 10.82
CA SER A 499 -11.89 -33.18 11.77
C SER A 499 -10.97 -32.01 11.41
N ASP A 500 -11.18 -31.39 10.25
CA ASP A 500 -10.42 -30.24 9.76
C ASP A 500 -11.39 -29.28 9.06
N TYR A 501 -11.75 -28.24 9.79
CA TYR A 501 -12.67 -27.19 9.38
C TYR A 501 -12.32 -25.90 10.11
N ASP A 502 -12.76 -24.77 9.57
CA ASP A 502 -12.57 -23.46 10.19
C ASP A 502 -13.83 -23.04 10.96
N ALA A 503 -15.01 -23.48 10.52
CA ALA A 503 -16.28 -23.29 11.20
C ALA A 503 -17.23 -24.47 10.96
N HIS A 504 -18.18 -24.65 11.87
CA HIS A 504 -19.19 -25.70 11.78
C HIS A 504 -20.48 -25.27 12.47
N GLY A 505 -21.59 -25.89 12.07
CA GLY A 505 -22.88 -25.82 12.74
C GLY A 505 -23.43 -27.23 12.85
N TYR A 506 -23.67 -27.68 14.07
CA TYR A 506 -24.41 -28.91 14.35
C TYR A 506 -25.32 -28.67 15.55
N SER A 507 -26.47 -29.32 15.56
CA SER A 507 -27.44 -29.27 16.63
C SER A 507 -28.31 -30.53 16.56
N VAL A 508 -29.35 -30.60 17.38
CA VAL A 508 -30.32 -31.71 17.32
C VAL A 508 -31.39 -31.51 16.24
N THR A 509 -31.40 -30.34 15.60
CA THR A 509 -32.34 -29.94 14.54
C THR A 509 -31.59 -29.86 13.23
N SER A 510 -32.25 -30.01 12.09
CA SER A 510 -31.62 -29.78 10.79
C SER A 510 -31.68 -28.32 10.35
N LEU A 511 -31.49 -27.36 11.27
CA LEU A 511 -31.36 -25.94 10.95
C LEU A 511 -30.01 -25.41 11.45
N GLU A 512 -28.98 -25.50 10.62
CA GLU A 512 -27.60 -25.15 11.01
C GLU A 512 -27.15 -23.80 10.52
N TYR A 513 -26.35 -23.10 11.33
CA TYR A 513 -25.70 -21.87 10.90
C TYR A 513 -24.41 -21.59 11.68
N PHE A 514 -23.54 -20.80 11.07
CA PHE A 514 -22.39 -20.16 11.70
C PHE A 514 -22.01 -18.89 10.94
N THR A 515 -21.20 -18.05 11.58
CA THR A 515 -20.53 -16.91 10.93
C THR A 515 -19.03 -17.06 11.10
N LEU A 516 -18.27 -16.79 10.04
CA LEU A 516 -16.81 -16.80 10.05
C LEU A 516 -16.25 -15.66 9.19
N GLU A 517 -15.01 -15.29 9.44
CA GLU A 517 -14.30 -14.25 8.69
C GLU A 517 -13.17 -14.86 7.85
N GLY A 518 -12.92 -14.28 6.68
CA GLY A 518 -11.80 -14.64 5.83
C GLY A 518 -11.92 -14.09 4.41
N SER A 519 -11.02 -14.50 3.54
CA SER A 519 -10.98 -14.15 2.12
C SER A 519 -10.56 -15.34 1.26
N GLY A 520 -10.78 -15.25 -0.06
CA GLY A 520 -10.53 -16.32 -1.01
C GLY A 520 -11.73 -17.25 -1.19
N THR A 521 -11.48 -18.52 -1.52
CA THR A 521 -12.56 -19.50 -1.73
C THR A 521 -12.95 -20.16 -0.41
N LEU A 522 -14.20 -19.99 0.02
CA LEU A 522 -14.81 -20.73 1.13
C LEU A 522 -15.47 -21.99 0.57
N TYR A 523 -15.07 -23.16 1.04
CA TYR A 523 -15.77 -24.41 0.77
C TYR A 523 -16.73 -24.73 1.92
N ILE A 524 -17.95 -25.10 1.58
CA ILE A 524 -19.05 -25.37 2.51
C ILE A 524 -19.54 -26.79 2.24
N MET A 525 -19.61 -27.61 3.28
CA MET A 525 -20.07 -28.99 3.23
C MET A 525 -21.35 -29.14 4.07
N VAL A 526 -22.40 -29.63 3.43
CA VAL A 526 -23.59 -30.18 4.09
C VAL A 526 -23.36 -31.67 4.28
N ARG A 527 -23.60 -32.19 5.48
CA ARG A 527 -23.38 -33.60 5.81
C ARG A 527 -24.59 -34.18 6.51
N SER A 528 -25.03 -35.37 6.13
CA SER A 528 -25.98 -36.14 6.93
C SER A 528 -25.23 -36.84 8.05
N TYR A 529 -25.38 -36.38 9.30
CA TYR A 529 -24.93 -37.12 10.46
C TYR A 529 -25.79 -38.36 10.67
N SER A 530 -27.11 -38.18 10.60
CA SER A 530 -28.07 -39.29 10.57
C SER A 530 -29.29 -38.95 9.70
N GLY A 531 -30.03 -39.97 9.28
CA GLY A 531 -31.22 -39.81 8.43
C GLY A 531 -30.91 -39.54 6.96
N SER A 532 -31.89 -38.98 6.25
CA SER A 532 -31.86 -38.64 4.83
C SER A 532 -32.91 -37.57 4.55
N GLY A 533 -32.75 -36.82 3.48
CA GLY A 533 -33.77 -35.85 3.07
C GLY A 533 -33.26 -34.64 2.32
N HIS A 534 -34.18 -33.73 2.05
CA HIS A 534 -33.94 -32.50 1.32
C HIS A 534 -33.33 -31.41 2.21
N TRP A 535 -32.54 -30.53 1.61
CA TRP A 535 -31.91 -29.38 2.27
C TRP A 535 -31.77 -28.19 1.31
N LYS A 536 -31.75 -26.99 1.89
CA LYS A 536 -31.37 -25.71 1.26
C LYS A 536 -30.28 -25.04 2.11
N ALA A 537 -29.21 -24.56 1.51
CA ALA A 537 -28.12 -23.88 2.20
C ALA A 537 -27.70 -22.59 1.47
N TRP A 538 -27.63 -21.48 2.20
CA TRP A 538 -27.27 -20.16 1.68
C TRP A 538 -26.02 -19.64 2.37
N ALA A 539 -25.13 -19.00 1.61
CA ALA A 539 -24.01 -18.20 2.12
C ALA A 539 -24.33 -16.71 1.89
N ILE A 540 -24.27 -15.93 2.95
CA ILE A 540 -24.71 -14.53 3.02
C ILE A 540 -23.55 -13.67 3.52
N SER A 541 -23.31 -12.50 2.92
CA SER A 541 -22.27 -11.59 3.38
C SER A 541 -22.58 -11.01 4.76
N GLY A 542 -21.56 -10.75 5.54
CA GLY A 542 -21.66 -10.04 6.81
C GLY A 542 -22.01 -10.91 8.02
N PHE A 543 -22.04 -10.24 9.16
CA PHE A 543 -22.41 -10.79 10.47
C PHE A 543 -23.84 -10.35 10.81
N PRO A 544 -24.74 -11.24 11.27
CA PRO A 544 -26.10 -10.87 11.63
C PRO A 544 -26.09 -10.01 12.91
N LYS A 545 -26.62 -8.79 12.82
CA LYS A 545 -26.81 -7.89 13.97
C LYS A 545 -27.90 -8.38 14.92
N VAL A 546 -28.88 -9.12 14.39
CA VAL A 546 -29.95 -9.73 15.16
C VAL A 546 -30.08 -11.19 14.80
N ASP A 547 -30.26 -12.00 15.83
CA ASP A 547 -30.52 -13.42 15.78
C ASP A 547 -31.71 -13.71 16.71
N SER A 548 -32.80 -14.27 16.19
CA SER A 548 -33.97 -14.64 17.00
C SER A 548 -33.71 -15.82 17.95
N GLY A 549 -32.60 -16.53 17.75
CA GLY A 549 -32.40 -17.91 18.15
C GLY A 549 -33.32 -18.85 17.37
N ARG A 550 -32.93 -20.14 17.33
CA ARG A 550 -33.78 -21.21 16.81
C ARG A 550 -35.05 -21.33 17.66
N LYS A 551 -36.20 -21.50 17.00
CA LYS A 551 -37.48 -21.83 17.65
C LYS A 551 -38.06 -23.08 17.00
N THR A 552 -38.50 -24.02 17.82
CA THR A 552 -39.14 -25.27 17.38
C THR A 552 -40.65 -25.15 17.52
N GLY A 553 -41.41 -25.77 16.63
CA GLY A 553 -42.87 -25.87 16.74
C GLY A 553 -43.43 -26.98 15.87
N SER A 554 -44.75 -27.14 15.89
CA SER A 554 -45.46 -28.19 15.14
C SER A 554 -46.71 -27.64 14.45
N LEU A 555 -46.98 -28.03 13.21
CA LEU A 555 -48.25 -27.74 12.53
C LEU A 555 -49.05 -29.05 12.35
N SER A 556 -50.37 -29.00 12.58
CA SER A 556 -51.23 -30.18 12.62
C SER A 556 -51.91 -30.50 11.30
N GLY A 557 -51.96 -29.56 10.36
CA GLY A 557 -52.54 -29.78 9.03
C GLY A 557 -52.47 -28.57 8.11
N GLY A 558 -52.90 -28.78 6.86
CA GLY A 558 -52.93 -27.74 5.83
C GLY A 558 -53.79 -26.55 6.24
N GLY A 559 -53.22 -25.35 6.12
CA GLY A 559 -53.81 -24.08 6.55
C GLY A 559 -53.31 -23.58 7.90
N ASP A 560 -52.69 -24.44 8.73
CA ASP A 560 -52.12 -24.02 10.00
C ASP A 560 -50.95 -23.06 9.80
N THR A 561 -50.80 -22.10 10.71
CA THR A 561 -49.75 -21.08 10.67
C THR A 561 -49.23 -20.79 12.07
N GLU A 562 -47.95 -20.46 12.19
CA GLU A 562 -47.36 -19.92 13.43
C GLU A 562 -46.41 -18.78 13.08
N ALA A 563 -46.40 -17.71 13.89
CA ALA A 563 -45.67 -16.49 13.58
C ALA A 563 -44.70 -16.09 14.69
N TYR A 564 -43.51 -15.70 14.27
CA TYR A 564 -42.39 -15.32 15.13
C TYR A 564 -41.92 -13.90 14.79
N SER A 565 -41.06 -13.34 15.63
CA SER A 565 -40.44 -12.05 15.35
C SER A 565 -39.05 -11.92 15.95
N THR A 566 -38.25 -11.03 15.37
CA THR A 566 -36.95 -10.62 15.91
C THR A 566 -37.10 -9.47 16.91
N THR A 567 -36.02 -9.14 17.62
CA THR A 567 -35.87 -7.79 18.18
C THR A 567 -35.73 -6.76 17.06
N PRO A 568 -36.12 -5.49 17.27
CA PRO A 568 -36.02 -4.46 16.23
C PRO A 568 -34.57 -4.18 15.80
N SER A 569 -34.34 -3.99 14.51
CA SER A 569 -33.07 -3.51 13.91
C SER A 569 -33.34 -2.94 12.51
N PHE A 570 -32.33 -2.78 11.66
CA PHE A 570 -32.47 -2.36 10.27
C PHE A 570 -31.48 -3.12 9.38
N GLY A 571 -31.75 -3.14 8.08
CA GLY A 571 -30.89 -3.76 7.08
C GLY A 571 -31.63 -4.83 6.28
N LYS A 572 -30.97 -5.96 6.01
CA LYS A 572 -31.54 -7.07 5.23
C LYS A 572 -32.03 -8.18 6.16
N GLY A 573 -33.34 -8.39 6.20
CA GLY A 573 -34.01 -9.43 6.99
C GLY A 573 -34.10 -10.75 6.23
N TYR A 574 -33.86 -11.85 6.94
CA TYR A 574 -34.00 -13.22 6.47
C TYR A 574 -34.76 -14.07 7.48
N ALA A 575 -35.48 -15.06 6.99
CA ALA A 575 -36.04 -16.15 7.78
C ALA A 575 -35.74 -17.49 7.12
N PHE A 576 -35.58 -18.53 7.94
CA PHE A 576 -35.28 -19.89 7.52
C PHE A 576 -36.19 -20.86 8.27
N CYS A 577 -36.62 -21.93 7.60
CA CYS A 577 -37.48 -22.97 8.14
C CYS A 577 -36.94 -24.33 7.71
N SER A 578 -36.59 -25.20 8.66
CA SER A 578 -36.45 -26.64 8.46
C SER A 578 -37.76 -27.33 8.84
N GLY A 579 -38.13 -28.36 8.11
CA GLY A 579 -39.38 -29.10 8.34
C GLY A 579 -39.31 -30.49 7.71
N PRO A 580 -40.39 -31.28 7.74
CA PRO A 580 -40.34 -32.66 7.30
C PRO A 580 -40.55 -32.77 5.78
N ASP A 581 -39.87 -33.72 5.14
CA ASP A 581 -39.92 -33.92 3.68
C ASP A 581 -41.27 -34.41 3.14
N ASP A 582 -42.14 -34.94 4.00
CA ASP A 582 -43.48 -35.42 3.65
C ASP A 582 -44.57 -34.35 3.84
N SER A 583 -44.18 -33.12 4.16
CA SER A 583 -45.04 -31.95 4.25
C SER A 583 -44.55 -30.81 3.36
N ASP A 584 -45.43 -29.85 3.13
CA ASP A 584 -45.22 -28.65 2.33
C ASP A 584 -45.44 -27.43 3.25
N PHE A 585 -44.36 -26.95 3.88
CA PHE A 585 -44.38 -25.76 4.72
C PHE A 585 -43.80 -24.57 3.96
N ASP A 586 -44.61 -23.51 3.83
CA ASP A 586 -44.23 -22.22 3.28
C ASP A 586 -43.68 -21.30 4.37
N LEU A 587 -42.82 -20.35 3.98
CA LEU A 587 -42.29 -19.31 4.84
C LEU A 587 -42.55 -17.92 4.26
N TYR A 588 -43.05 -17.01 5.09
CA TYR A 588 -43.29 -15.61 4.73
C TYR A 588 -42.59 -14.68 5.70
N LEU A 589 -42.10 -13.54 5.22
CA LEU A 589 -41.38 -12.55 5.98
C LEU A 589 -41.94 -11.15 5.69
N LYS A 590 -42.13 -10.33 6.73
CA LYS A 590 -42.55 -8.93 6.61
C LYS A 590 -42.01 -8.05 7.73
N TRP A 591 -41.64 -6.81 7.40
CA TRP A 591 -41.25 -5.80 8.36
C TRP A 591 -42.47 -5.18 9.06
N ASN A 592 -42.36 -4.97 10.36
CA ASN A 592 -43.27 -4.19 11.21
C ASN A 592 -44.70 -4.71 11.38
N SER A 593 -45.10 -5.79 10.71
CA SER A 593 -46.35 -6.50 10.93
C SER A 593 -46.22 -7.99 10.60
N GLN A 594 -47.07 -8.84 11.20
CA GLN A 594 -47.13 -10.25 10.80
C GLN A 594 -47.49 -10.36 9.30
N PRO A 595 -46.78 -11.20 8.52
CA PRO A 595 -47.10 -11.43 7.12
C PRO A 595 -48.42 -12.19 6.95
N THR A 596 -49.02 -12.07 5.76
CA THR A 596 -50.11 -12.94 5.28
C THR A 596 -49.68 -13.61 3.98
N THR A 597 -50.47 -14.56 3.46
CA THR A 597 -50.19 -15.22 2.18
C THR A 597 -50.30 -14.29 0.96
N THR A 598 -50.83 -13.07 1.12
CA THR A 598 -50.98 -12.06 0.06
C THR A 598 -50.29 -10.74 0.37
N ASP A 599 -49.74 -10.58 1.57
CA ASP A 599 -49.03 -9.37 2.01
C ASP A 599 -47.79 -9.77 2.81
N TYR A 600 -46.64 -9.69 2.15
CA TYR A 600 -45.33 -10.05 2.65
C TYR A 600 -44.28 -9.23 1.91
N ASP A 601 -43.08 -9.14 2.47
CA ASP A 601 -41.94 -8.47 1.85
C ASP A 601 -41.00 -9.48 1.17
N ALA A 602 -40.91 -10.70 1.71
CA ALA A 602 -40.23 -11.84 1.09
C ALA A 602 -40.92 -13.16 1.46
N TYR A 603 -40.64 -14.21 0.70
CA TYR A 603 -41.22 -15.54 0.91
C TYR A 603 -40.28 -16.63 0.41
N GLY A 604 -40.47 -17.84 0.93
CA GLY A 604 -39.97 -19.09 0.40
C GLY A 604 -41.13 -20.08 0.36
N TYR A 605 -41.52 -20.51 -0.84
CA TYR A 605 -42.46 -21.60 -1.03
C TYR A 605 -41.89 -22.54 -2.08
N SER A 606 -42.01 -23.84 -1.87
CA SER A 606 -41.69 -24.90 -2.80
C SER A 606 -42.48 -26.13 -2.39
N SER A 607 -42.31 -27.26 -3.06
CA SER A 607 -42.98 -28.50 -2.64
C SER A 607 -42.36 -29.15 -1.40
N TRP A 608 -41.47 -28.45 -0.68
CA TRP A 608 -40.69 -28.97 0.45
C TRP A 608 -40.84 -28.04 1.65
N SER A 609 -40.75 -28.58 2.86
CA SER A 609 -40.81 -27.77 4.09
C SER A 609 -39.53 -27.00 4.42
N GLN A 610 -38.42 -27.25 3.69
CA GLN A 610 -37.19 -26.50 3.89
C GLN A 610 -37.25 -25.20 3.10
N GLU A 611 -37.52 -24.09 3.76
CA GLU A 611 -37.75 -22.80 3.12
C GLU A 611 -36.85 -21.68 3.64
N VAL A 612 -36.59 -20.73 2.75
CA VAL A 612 -35.82 -19.52 3.02
C VAL A 612 -36.54 -18.32 2.43
N ALA A 613 -36.76 -17.29 3.25
CA ALA A 613 -37.39 -16.04 2.84
C ALA A 613 -36.43 -14.87 3.09
N GLY A 614 -36.05 -14.14 2.04
CA GLY A 614 -35.20 -12.96 2.10
C GLY A 614 -34.28 -12.81 0.88
N PRO A 615 -33.46 -11.74 0.79
CA PRO A 615 -33.47 -10.59 1.70
C PRO A 615 -34.73 -9.75 1.53
N ALA A 616 -35.25 -9.22 2.64
CA ALA A 616 -36.15 -8.07 2.62
C ALA A 616 -35.47 -6.88 3.30
N GLU A 617 -35.30 -5.78 2.58
CA GLU A 617 -34.73 -4.55 3.14
C GLU A 617 -35.76 -3.78 3.96
N GLY A 618 -35.36 -3.30 5.14
CA GLY A 618 -36.26 -2.53 5.99
C GLY A 618 -35.65 -2.14 7.33
N SER A 619 -36.52 -1.66 8.23
CA SER A 619 -36.17 -1.34 9.62
C SER A 619 -37.35 -1.62 10.56
N GLY A 620 -37.05 -1.81 11.85
CA GLY A 620 -37.99 -2.22 12.89
C GLY A 620 -37.92 -3.72 13.16
N LYS A 621 -39.05 -4.38 13.44
CA LYS A 621 -39.07 -5.84 13.66
C LYS A 621 -39.25 -6.58 12.35
N VAL A 622 -38.55 -7.69 12.16
CA VAL A 622 -38.91 -8.67 11.15
C VAL A 622 -39.88 -9.65 11.79
N TYR A 623 -41.06 -9.81 11.19
CA TYR A 623 -41.99 -10.89 11.49
C TYR A 623 -41.86 -11.96 10.41
N PHE A 624 -41.95 -13.21 10.79
CA PHE A 624 -41.93 -14.34 9.87
C PHE A 624 -42.92 -15.40 10.30
N MET A 625 -43.57 -16.02 9.33
CA MET A 625 -44.67 -16.97 9.53
C MET A 625 -44.40 -18.25 8.75
N VAL A 626 -44.41 -19.37 9.44
CA VAL A 626 -44.47 -20.70 8.80
C VAL A 626 -45.93 -21.04 8.58
N ARG A 627 -46.24 -21.60 7.41
CA ARG A 627 -47.57 -22.06 7.05
C ARG A 627 -47.50 -23.46 6.48
N SER A 628 -48.36 -24.37 6.94
CA SER A 628 -48.56 -25.65 6.26
C SER A 628 -49.44 -25.42 5.04
N PHE A 629 -48.88 -25.52 3.83
CA PHE A 629 -49.69 -25.65 2.62
C PHE A 629 -50.37 -27.01 2.58
N ALA A 630 -49.62 -28.07 2.91
CA ALA A 630 -50.12 -29.42 3.08
C ALA A 630 -49.25 -30.21 4.08
N GLY A 631 -49.84 -31.22 4.71
CA GLY A 631 -49.14 -32.07 5.68
C GLY A 631 -49.09 -31.50 7.10
N SER A 632 -48.32 -32.16 7.95
CA SER A 632 -48.20 -31.89 9.39
C SER A 632 -46.84 -32.36 9.88
N GLY A 633 -46.31 -31.71 10.92
CA GLY A 633 -45.07 -32.15 11.55
C GLY A 633 -44.34 -31.04 12.29
N GLU A 634 -43.21 -31.41 12.86
CA GLU A 634 -42.32 -30.51 13.58
C GLU A 634 -41.47 -29.69 12.61
N TYR A 635 -41.13 -28.47 13.00
CA TYR A 635 -40.25 -27.58 12.25
C TYR A 635 -39.34 -26.81 13.22
N THR A 636 -38.22 -26.31 12.69
CA THR A 636 -37.38 -25.33 13.36
C THR A 636 -37.24 -24.08 12.50
N VAL A 637 -37.29 -22.89 13.10
CA VAL A 637 -37.17 -21.61 12.41
C VAL A 637 -36.12 -20.69 13.01
N LEU A 638 -35.58 -19.80 12.17
CA LEU A 638 -34.59 -18.80 12.53
C LEU A 638 -34.86 -17.51 11.76
N GLY A 639 -34.77 -16.36 12.44
CA GLY A 639 -34.81 -15.02 11.83
C GLY A 639 -33.49 -14.28 12.06
N LEU A 640 -32.91 -13.72 11.00
CA LEU A 640 -31.67 -12.94 11.03
C LEU A 640 -31.88 -11.54 10.43
N ILE A 641 -31.19 -10.54 10.97
CA ILE A 641 -31.08 -9.20 10.36
C ILE A 641 -29.60 -8.85 10.23
N PHE A 642 -29.17 -8.52 9.02
CA PHE A 642 -27.80 -8.11 8.67
C PHE A 642 -27.67 -6.60 8.58
#